data_AF-A1S4G2-F1
#
_entry.id   AF-A1S4G2-F1
#
_cell.length_a   1.000
_cell.length_b   1.000
_cell.length_c   1.000
_cell.angle_alpha   90.00
_cell.angle_beta   90.00
_cell.angle_gamma   90.00
#
_symmetry.space_group_name_H-M   'P 1'
#
loop_
_entity.id
_entity.type
_entity.pdbx_description
1 polymer ?
#
loop_
_entity_poly.entity_id
_entity_poly.type
_entity_poly.pdbx_seq_one_letter_code
_entity_poly.pdbx_strand_id
1 'polypeptide(L)'
;MYPILRASLLASSLLFSIFPTFAEEQLAQQLVDVRTRDGVSQYFKRTNGLPLQGEFLLTREDGSFTQAGFDAGLPHGHWQTYYGPSQPMTKGHFIQGKQQGEWQTFSSSGALVEIQQFDKGLAEGNWQQFNAKGAVVEQRRYSAGDLVLAERFFSTGQVAEVERYRQNFRHGQWQQFHENGQLAMNAQFADNLPTGELTHYYASGERKLLGQYDTKGQRTGKWQEWDSQGRLSLETEYSEDTKNGLEQHFYPDGQPETQCNFLGGQPHGECQSFSSEGLLRVKEQYYKGKLEGEQLYYDDEGSLRTKLQYQGGIKAGIQQRFHPNGQLAELETLASDRPADNGQYPLHGKQESYNSDGQLQQSSGYQRGLREGEFLRFQGDTLVESSHWLQGVRHGDVRTFYPSGKPKAFDQYVNGTLEGISERYYDDGKLQARGEMRNGLWVGRYESFYRDGTPQELKHFAKKKPANANQYPLEGEYSRWYANGDLNETGLYEQGKKTGLWRQYQQGLISSEQEYLTDKLNGKYTQYYEGRQRTSGQYRDNQKEGQWIEYRYEEKDPTFGPIPEGNVYSKTQYHAGKRHGKEELFSFSGVRYRLTTFDMGAKTGDYQTFFVTNGQLEQSGKLIKGNKTGQWQSWYENGLPKWVATYEDDKLNGPRKTFYDDGQTKSEGDYQHDQPSGNHKEYYPTGALKAEESWLNGRREGEARYFHPNGKLSERGSFIKDRKEGLWLSFWPGGEKRIEGSYIADRQSGDWQFFDQFGKLIKTEHHN
;
A
#
# COMPACT_ATOMS: atom_id res chain seq x y z
N MET A 1 7.06 99.86 -34.24
CA MET A 1 6.36 100.96 -34.95
C MET A 1 5.35 101.60 -34.00
N TYR A 2 4.86 102.81 -34.33
CA TYR A 2 4.21 103.76 -33.41
C TYR A 2 2.72 103.43 -33.04
N PRO A 3 2.09 104.14 -32.07
CA PRO A 3 1.06 103.60 -31.15
C PRO A 3 -0.28 104.41 -31.07
N ILE A 4 -1.18 104.01 -30.16
CA ILE A 4 -2.26 104.83 -29.52
C ILE A 4 -2.42 104.32 -28.06
N LEU A 5 -2.50 105.06 -26.93
CA LEU A 5 -2.55 106.49 -26.56
C LEU A 5 -3.94 107.09 -26.17
N ARG A 6 -4.36 106.92 -24.90
CA ARG A 6 -5.27 107.77 -24.07
C ARG A 6 -4.92 107.51 -22.58
N ALA A 7 -4.54 108.47 -21.71
CA ALA A 7 -5.13 109.76 -21.33
C ALA A 7 -6.51 109.59 -20.65
N SER A 8 -6.84 110.11 -19.46
CA SER A 8 -6.22 111.10 -18.54
C SER A 8 -6.63 110.72 -17.08
N LEU A 9 -6.15 111.29 -15.96
CA LEU A 9 -6.11 112.70 -15.55
C LEU A 9 -5.27 112.85 -14.26
N LEU A 10 -4.55 113.97 -14.10
CA LEU A 10 -4.01 114.37 -12.79
C LEU A 10 -5.11 114.94 -11.88
N ALA A 11 -4.99 114.67 -10.59
CA ALA A 11 -5.44 115.60 -9.56
C ALA A 11 -4.56 115.44 -8.30
N SER A 12 -3.42 116.12 -8.26
CA SER A 12 -2.69 116.34 -7.01
C SER A 12 -3.47 117.33 -6.13
N SER A 13 -4.45 116.85 -5.39
CA SER A 13 -5.08 117.60 -4.31
C SER A 13 -4.33 117.37 -3.01
N LEU A 14 -3.29 118.19 -2.79
CA LEU A 14 -2.79 118.55 -1.46
C LEU A 14 -3.90 119.32 -0.73
N LEU A 15 -4.96 118.59 -0.35
CA LEU A 15 -5.92 119.06 0.62
C LEU A 15 -5.23 118.99 1.98
N PHE A 16 -4.82 120.16 2.47
CA PHE A 16 -4.74 120.39 3.91
C PHE A 16 -6.15 120.16 4.47
N SER A 17 -6.44 118.90 4.81
CA SER A 17 -7.49 118.57 5.76
C SER A 17 -7.10 119.21 7.07
N ILE A 18 -7.63 120.41 7.30
CA ILE A 18 -7.67 121.02 8.62
C ILE A 18 -8.47 120.04 9.47
N PHE A 19 -7.77 119.16 10.18
CA PHE A 19 -8.40 118.38 11.23
C PHE A 19 -9.07 119.38 12.17
N PRO A 20 -10.39 119.29 12.42
CA PRO A 20 -10.91 119.90 13.62
C PRO A 20 -10.17 119.23 14.77
N THR A 21 -9.34 120.01 15.48
CA THR A 21 -8.69 119.57 16.71
C THR A 21 -9.74 119.43 17.79
N PHE A 22 -10.56 118.37 17.69
CA PHE A 22 -11.13 117.74 18.87
C PHE A 22 -9.95 117.24 19.69
N ALA A 23 -9.91 117.61 20.97
CA ALA A 23 -8.82 117.22 21.84
C ALA A 23 -8.87 115.70 22.02
N GLU A 24 -7.86 115.00 21.48
CA GLU A 24 -7.71 113.55 21.63
C GLU A 24 -7.49 113.23 23.11
N GLU A 25 -8.45 112.55 23.74
CA GLU A 25 -8.41 112.29 25.18
C GLU A 25 -7.72 110.94 25.45
N GLN A 26 -6.55 111.00 26.09
CA GLN A 26 -5.83 109.79 26.49
C GLN A 26 -6.46 109.19 27.76
N LEU A 27 -6.89 107.93 27.68
CA LEU A 27 -7.61 107.25 28.76
C LEU A 27 -7.10 105.81 28.93
N ALA A 28 -6.76 105.42 30.15
CA ALA A 28 -6.41 104.02 30.43
C ALA A 28 -7.65 103.13 30.22
N GLN A 29 -7.54 102.04 29.45
CA GLN A 29 -8.67 101.18 29.10
C GLN A 29 -9.34 100.54 30.33
N GLN A 30 -8.61 100.36 31.44
CA GLN A 30 -9.17 99.93 32.73
C GLN A 30 -10.21 100.91 33.33
N LEU A 31 -10.17 102.19 32.94
CA LEU A 31 -11.13 103.22 33.32
C LEU A 31 -12.34 103.28 32.38
N VAL A 32 -12.44 102.37 31.41
CA VAL A 32 -13.58 102.21 30.52
C VAL A 32 -14.43 101.02 30.96
N ASP A 33 -15.75 101.19 30.97
CA ASP A 33 -16.72 100.13 31.15
C ASP A 33 -17.30 99.77 29.78
N VAL A 34 -17.18 98.52 29.38
CA VAL A 34 -17.65 98.05 28.06
C VAL A 34 -18.85 97.14 28.27
N ARG A 35 -19.98 97.54 27.68
CA ARG A 35 -21.26 96.84 27.79
C ARG A 35 -21.71 96.43 26.40
N THR A 36 -21.84 95.13 26.17
CA THR A 36 -22.27 94.61 24.87
C THR A 36 -23.77 94.40 24.86
N ARG A 37 -24.44 94.95 23.86
CA ARG A 37 -25.88 94.79 23.63
C ARG A 37 -26.13 94.51 22.16
N ASP A 38 -26.94 93.49 21.86
CA ASP A 38 -27.34 93.12 20.51
C ASP A 38 -26.14 92.96 19.54
N GLY A 39 -25.04 92.41 20.06
CA GLY A 39 -23.77 92.19 19.34
C GLY A 39 -22.84 93.41 19.24
N VAL A 40 -23.28 94.59 19.66
CA VAL A 40 -22.52 95.84 19.57
C VAL A 40 -21.99 96.26 20.94
N SER A 41 -20.70 96.61 21.01
CA SER A 41 -20.05 97.04 22.25
C SER A 41 -20.20 98.56 22.45
N GLN A 42 -20.71 98.96 23.61
CA GLN A 42 -20.81 100.36 24.05
C GLN A 42 -19.81 100.64 25.17
N TYR A 43 -19.15 101.79 25.11
CA TYR A 43 -18.02 102.17 25.94
C TYR A 43 -18.36 103.41 26.77
N PHE A 44 -18.15 103.33 28.09
CA PHE A 44 -18.50 104.37 29.06
C PHE A 44 -17.30 104.69 29.96
N LYS A 45 -17.13 105.94 30.41
CA LYS A 45 -16.12 106.27 31.44
C LYS A 45 -16.57 105.72 32.79
N ARG A 46 -15.78 104.86 33.44
CA ARG A 46 -16.10 104.32 34.78
C ARG A 46 -16.22 105.39 35.86
N THR A 47 -15.56 106.53 35.69
CA THR A 47 -15.50 107.61 36.68
C THR A 47 -16.82 108.38 36.85
N ASN A 48 -17.64 108.46 35.80
CA ASN A 48 -18.92 109.21 35.83
C ASN A 48 -20.09 108.50 35.11
N GLY A 49 -19.86 107.33 34.51
CA GLY A 49 -20.86 106.54 33.80
C GLY A 49 -21.29 107.10 32.44
N LEU A 50 -20.71 108.22 31.98
CA LEU A 50 -21.06 108.82 30.69
C LEU A 50 -20.49 108.00 29.53
N PRO A 51 -21.21 107.89 28.40
CA PRO A 51 -20.69 107.29 27.18
C PRO A 51 -19.45 108.03 26.65
N LEU A 52 -18.53 107.31 25.99
CA LEU A 52 -17.43 107.94 25.25
C LEU A 52 -17.97 108.72 24.05
N GLN A 53 -17.43 109.92 23.81
CA GLN A 53 -17.81 110.82 22.72
C GLN A 53 -16.56 111.56 22.21
N GLY A 54 -16.26 111.44 20.92
CA GLY A 54 -15.03 111.97 20.31
C GLY A 54 -13.92 110.92 20.16
N GLU A 55 -12.72 111.38 19.82
CA GLU A 55 -11.53 110.56 19.61
C GLU A 55 -10.78 110.30 20.93
N PHE A 56 -10.45 109.03 21.20
CA PHE A 56 -9.74 108.60 22.41
C PHE A 56 -8.51 107.76 22.07
N LEU A 57 -7.45 107.94 22.87
CA LEU A 57 -6.29 107.05 22.89
C LEU A 57 -6.42 106.10 24.10
N LEU A 58 -6.95 104.90 23.86
CA LEU A 58 -7.19 103.88 24.88
C LEU A 58 -5.93 103.06 25.14
N THR A 59 -5.24 103.28 26.26
CA THR A 59 -3.98 102.59 26.60
C THR A 59 -4.19 101.35 27.48
N ARG A 60 -3.39 100.30 27.28
CA ARG A 60 -3.39 99.06 28.07
C ARG A 60 -2.08 98.91 28.87
N GLU A 61 -2.10 98.06 29.90
CA GLU A 61 -0.94 97.82 30.78
C GLU A 61 0.25 97.17 30.06
N ASP A 62 0.00 96.42 28.98
CA ASP A 62 1.03 95.78 28.16
C ASP A 62 1.75 96.77 27.20
N GLY A 63 1.40 98.05 27.25
CA GLY A 63 1.92 99.08 26.35
C GLY A 63 1.25 99.11 24.97
N SER A 64 0.34 98.18 24.68
CA SER A 64 -0.54 98.26 23.52
C SER A 64 -1.59 99.35 23.72
N PHE A 65 -2.11 99.89 22.63
CA PHE A 65 -3.15 100.92 22.69
C PHE A 65 -4.04 100.88 21.46
N THR A 66 -5.23 101.47 21.58
CA THR A 66 -6.17 101.65 20.48
C THR A 66 -6.55 103.13 20.39
N GLN A 67 -6.27 103.73 19.24
CA GLN A 67 -6.85 105.01 18.84
C GLN A 67 -8.26 104.73 18.29
N ALA A 68 -9.29 105.34 18.85
CA ALA A 68 -10.67 105.04 18.51
C ALA A 68 -11.60 106.25 18.69
N GLY A 69 -12.40 106.52 17.66
CA GLY A 69 -13.54 107.44 17.73
C GLY A 69 -14.78 106.78 18.34
N PHE A 70 -15.57 107.55 19.07
CA PHE A 70 -16.83 107.14 19.68
C PHE A 70 -17.94 108.18 19.49
N ASP A 71 -19.17 107.72 19.27
CA ASP A 71 -20.39 108.53 19.24
C ASP A 71 -21.46 107.87 20.14
N ALA A 72 -21.94 108.59 21.15
CA ALA A 72 -22.83 108.08 22.20
C ALA A 72 -22.38 106.74 22.82
N GLY A 73 -21.06 106.53 22.91
CA GLY A 73 -20.42 105.32 23.45
C GLY A 73 -20.27 104.18 22.44
N LEU A 74 -20.84 104.29 21.25
CA LEU A 74 -20.63 103.34 20.16
C LEU A 74 -19.35 103.71 19.40
N PRO A 75 -18.48 102.75 19.04
CA PRO A 75 -17.37 103.01 18.12
C PRO A 75 -17.84 103.69 16.84
N HIS A 76 -17.25 104.83 16.49
CA HIS A 76 -17.66 105.64 15.35
C HIS A 76 -16.48 106.46 14.83
N GLY A 77 -16.13 106.31 13.55
CA GLY A 77 -14.97 106.96 12.95
C GLY A 77 -13.79 106.00 12.79
N HIS A 78 -12.58 106.52 12.97
CA HIS A 78 -11.35 105.75 12.82
C HIS A 78 -11.16 104.78 14.00
N TRP A 79 -10.59 103.60 13.73
CA TRP A 79 -10.19 102.65 14.75
C TRP A 79 -8.86 102.01 14.37
N GLN A 80 -7.84 102.15 15.21
CA GLN A 80 -6.53 101.57 15.00
C GLN A 80 -5.90 101.09 16.30
N THR A 81 -5.66 99.78 16.39
CA THR A 81 -4.96 99.14 17.50
C THR A 81 -3.50 98.93 17.14
N TYR A 82 -2.61 99.09 18.11
CA TYR A 82 -1.17 98.92 17.99
C TYR A 82 -0.64 97.92 19.02
N TYR A 83 0.36 97.12 18.66
CA TYR A 83 1.15 96.30 19.60
C TYR A 83 2.05 97.15 20.52
N GLY A 84 2.41 98.36 20.07
CA GLY A 84 3.27 99.32 20.76
C GLY A 84 3.46 100.59 19.93
N PRO A 85 4.31 101.56 20.35
CA PRO A 85 4.34 102.93 19.82
C PRO A 85 4.43 103.11 18.30
N SER A 86 4.93 102.12 17.56
CA SER A 86 5.16 102.19 16.10
C SER A 86 4.69 100.95 15.33
N GLN A 87 3.95 100.03 15.96
CA GLN A 87 3.56 98.74 15.36
C GLN A 87 2.04 98.60 15.32
N PRO A 88 1.37 98.85 14.17
CA PRO A 88 -0.05 98.60 14.03
C PRO A 88 -0.34 97.09 14.16
N MET A 89 -1.48 96.76 14.75
CA MET A 89 -2.03 95.40 14.89
C MET A 89 -3.23 95.23 13.95
N THR A 90 -4.20 96.13 14.05
CA THR A 90 -5.34 96.20 13.12
C THR A 90 -5.80 97.64 12.97
N LYS A 91 -6.30 98.01 11.79
CA LYS A 91 -6.92 99.33 11.55
C LYS A 91 -8.10 99.23 10.60
N GLY A 92 -9.07 100.09 10.78
CA GLY A 92 -10.25 100.22 9.92
C GLY A 92 -11.19 101.31 10.45
N HIS A 93 -12.47 101.20 10.12
CA HIS A 93 -13.49 102.17 10.51
C HIS A 93 -14.71 101.50 11.12
N PHE A 94 -15.36 102.22 12.05
CA PHE A 94 -16.67 101.87 12.60
C PHE A 94 -17.71 102.93 12.25
N ILE A 95 -18.95 102.52 12.04
CA ILE A 95 -20.13 103.40 12.01
C ILE A 95 -21.15 102.84 13.00
N GLN A 96 -21.49 103.63 14.03
CA GLN A 96 -22.49 103.27 15.05
C GLN A 96 -22.25 101.87 15.66
N GLY A 97 -20.98 101.58 15.96
CA GLY A 97 -20.50 100.35 16.57
C GLY A 97 -20.36 99.14 15.64
N LYS A 98 -20.61 99.29 14.33
CA LYS A 98 -20.46 98.23 13.33
C LYS A 98 -19.29 98.50 12.38
N GLN A 99 -18.51 97.47 12.06
CA GLN A 99 -17.36 97.59 11.15
C GLN A 99 -17.81 98.07 9.77
N GLN A 100 -17.06 99.00 9.18
CA GLN A 100 -17.32 99.57 7.86
C GLN A 100 -16.02 99.70 7.08
N GLY A 101 -16.09 99.43 5.77
CA GLY A 101 -14.98 99.58 4.84
C GLY A 101 -13.86 98.58 5.08
N GLU A 102 -12.64 99.00 4.74
CA GLU A 102 -11.46 98.15 4.78
C GLU A 102 -10.88 98.02 6.18
N TRP A 103 -10.57 96.79 6.55
CA TRP A 103 -9.92 96.40 7.80
C TRP A 103 -8.61 95.69 7.49
N GLN A 104 -7.49 96.30 7.84
CA GLN A 104 -6.15 95.74 7.62
C GLN A 104 -5.58 95.21 8.93
N THR A 105 -5.13 93.96 8.94
CA THR A 105 -4.48 93.30 10.08
C THR A 105 -3.02 93.01 9.76
N PHE A 106 -2.13 93.26 10.72
CA PHE A 106 -0.69 93.17 10.60
C PHE A 106 -0.11 92.19 11.61
N SER A 107 1.00 91.53 11.25
CA SER A 107 1.80 90.75 12.18
C SER A 107 2.51 91.67 13.19
N SER A 108 3.04 91.08 14.27
CA SER A 108 3.94 91.78 15.20
C SER A 108 5.24 92.28 14.55
N SER A 109 5.59 91.80 13.35
CA SER A 109 6.70 92.34 12.54
C SER A 109 6.28 93.51 11.63
N GLY A 110 5.02 93.93 11.66
CA GLY A 110 4.47 95.01 10.84
C GLY A 110 4.14 94.60 9.38
N ALA A 111 4.23 93.31 9.03
CA ALA A 111 3.82 92.84 7.72
C ALA A 111 2.29 92.70 7.65
N LEU A 112 1.67 93.11 6.55
CA LEU A 112 0.24 92.90 6.33
C LEU A 112 -0.05 91.41 6.20
N VAL A 113 -0.94 90.87 7.03
CA VAL A 113 -1.32 89.44 7.04
C VAL A 113 -2.73 89.19 6.54
N GLU A 114 -3.63 90.16 6.69
CA GLU A 114 -5.02 90.04 6.28
C GLU A 114 -5.60 91.41 5.89
N ILE A 115 -6.41 91.43 4.82
CA ILE A 115 -7.35 92.50 4.51
C ILE A 115 -8.75 91.90 4.61
N GLN A 116 -9.63 92.55 5.34
CA GLN A 116 -11.06 92.26 5.44
C GLN A 116 -11.86 93.50 4.99
N GLN A 117 -13.12 93.30 4.63
CA GLN A 117 -14.00 94.35 4.10
C GLN A 117 -15.41 94.15 4.66
N PHE A 118 -16.04 95.23 5.14
CA PHE A 118 -17.33 95.16 5.82
C PHE A 118 -18.31 96.26 5.36
N ASP A 119 -19.60 95.94 5.23
CA ASP A 119 -20.69 96.93 5.22
C ASP A 119 -21.58 96.72 6.45
N LYS A 120 -21.69 97.74 7.31
CA LYS A 120 -22.54 97.73 8.52
C LYS A 120 -22.36 96.47 9.38
N GLY A 121 -21.12 96.00 9.53
CA GLY A 121 -20.73 94.83 10.32
C GLY A 121 -20.96 93.47 9.66
N LEU A 122 -21.44 93.41 8.42
CA LEU A 122 -21.48 92.20 7.61
C LEU A 122 -20.25 92.13 6.72
N ALA A 123 -19.69 90.93 6.54
CA ALA A 123 -18.60 90.69 5.60
C ALA A 123 -19.07 90.97 4.15
N GLU A 124 -18.33 91.80 3.42
CA GLU A 124 -18.71 92.28 2.08
C GLU A 124 -17.46 92.43 1.22
N GLY A 125 -17.49 92.02 -0.05
CA GLY A 125 -16.34 92.17 -0.96
C GLY A 125 -15.22 91.15 -0.72
N ASN A 126 -14.00 91.47 -1.18
CA ASN A 126 -12.86 90.54 -1.14
C ASN A 126 -12.05 90.70 0.14
N TRP A 127 -11.93 89.60 0.88
CA TRP A 127 -11.00 89.42 1.99
C TRP A 127 -9.77 88.66 1.46
N GLN A 128 -8.57 89.02 1.89
CA GLN A 128 -7.32 88.46 1.39
C GLN A 128 -6.38 88.13 2.55
N GLN A 129 -5.81 86.93 2.54
CA GLN A 129 -4.78 86.50 3.48
C GLN A 129 -3.43 86.41 2.78
N PHE A 130 -2.38 86.91 3.43
CA PHE A 130 -1.04 87.03 2.87
C PHE A 130 -0.05 86.12 3.62
N ASN A 131 0.93 85.57 2.90
CA ASN A 131 2.07 84.90 3.51
C ASN A 131 3.15 85.91 3.96
N ALA A 132 4.18 85.42 4.66
CA ALA A 132 5.29 86.24 5.16
C ALA A 132 6.13 86.96 4.07
N LYS A 133 5.92 86.67 2.78
CA LYS A 133 6.53 87.38 1.64
C LYS A 133 5.60 88.44 1.02
N GLY A 134 4.40 88.63 1.56
CA GLY A 134 3.40 89.57 1.06
C GLY A 134 2.62 89.09 -0.18
N ALA A 135 2.69 87.80 -0.52
CA ALA A 135 1.85 87.23 -1.59
C ALA A 135 0.55 86.66 -1.01
N VAL A 136 -0.56 86.86 -1.72
CA VAL A 136 -1.88 86.31 -1.36
C VAL A 136 -1.82 84.78 -1.41
N VAL A 137 -2.27 84.12 -0.34
CA VAL A 137 -2.39 82.65 -0.25
C VAL A 137 -3.84 82.18 -0.24
N GLU A 138 -4.76 83.03 0.23
CA GLU A 138 -6.20 82.80 0.15
C GLU A 138 -6.92 84.13 -0.10
N GLN A 139 -7.92 84.11 -0.97
CA GLN A 139 -8.86 85.20 -1.20
C GLN A 139 -10.28 84.67 -1.01
N ARG A 140 -11.06 85.29 -0.12
CA ARG A 140 -12.46 84.94 0.14
C ARG A 140 -13.35 86.11 -0.22
N ARG A 141 -14.33 85.92 -1.09
CA ARG A 141 -15.32 86.93 -1.42
C ARG A 141 -16.58 86.70 -0.62
N TYR A 142 -17.03 87.73 0.07
CA TYR A 142 -18.28 87.76 0.82
C TYR A 142 -19.30 88.68 0.13
N SER A 143 -20.58 88.44 0.39
CA SER A 143 -21.71 89.25 -0.09
C SER A 143 -22.81 89.21 0.97
N ALA A 144 -23.12 90.36 1.57
CA ALA A 144 -24.09 90.51 2.66
C ALA A 144 -23.88 89.54 3.85
N GLY A 145 -22.62 89.21 4.16
CA GLY A 145 -22.22 88.29 5.23
C GLY A 145 -21.99 86.85 4.80
N ASP A 146 -22.55 86.41 3.67
CA ASP A 146 -22.33 85.06 3.14
C ASP A 146 -21.03 84.96 2.34
N LEU A 147 -20.24 83.92 2.57
CA LEU A 147 -19.14 83.52 1.68
C LEU A 147 -19.74 83.09 0.34
N VAL A 148 -19.19 83.58 -0.78
CA VAL A 148 -19.63 83.21 -2.15
C VAL A 148 -18.53 82.59 -3.01
N LEU A 149 -17.26 82.85 -2.70
CA LEU A 149 -16.09 82.33 -3.40
C LEU A 149 -14.89 82.24 -2.45
N ALA A 150 -14.12 81.16 -2.48
CA ALA A 150 -12.79 81.08 -1.90
C ALA A 150 -11.80 80.61 -2.96
N GLU A 151 -10.68 81.32 -3.09
CA GLU A 151 -9.60 81.02 -4.03
C GLU A 151 -8.32 80.83 -3.21
N ARG A 152 -7.63 79.70 -3.37
CA ARG A 152 -6.34 79.41 -2.73
C ARG A 152 -5.24 79.43 -3.78
N PHE A 153 -4.05 79.86 -3.40
CA PHE A 153 -2.94 80.09 -4.33
C PHE A 153 -1.69 79.28 -3.94
N PHE A 154 -0.98 78.77 -4.95
CA PHE A 154 0.35 78.20 -4.80
C PHE A 154 1.36 79.27 -4.37
N SER A 155 2.53 78.84 -3.89
CA SER A 155 3.64 79.76 -3.54
C SER A 155 4.16 80.59 -4.74
N THR A 156 3.84 80.15 -5.96
CA THR A 156 4.10 80.81 -7.24
C THR A 156 3.11 81.93 -7.58
N GLY A 157 2.00 82.06 -6.84
CA GLY A 157 0.89 82.98 -7.12
C GLY A 157 -0.14 82.47 -8.14
N GLN A 158 0.02 81.25 -8.67
CA GLN A 158 -1.01 80.60 -9.47
C GLN A 158 -2.16 80.09 -8.57
N VAL A 159 -3.38 80.03 -9.11
CA VAL A 159 -4.53 79.45 -8.41
C VAL A 159 -4.31 77.95 -8.21
N ALA A 160 -4.44 77.49 -6.97
CA ALA A 160 -4.39 76.08 -6.58
C ALA A 160 -5.79 75.47 -6.42
N GLU A 161 -6.76 76.25 -5.93
CA GLU A 161 -8.12 75.79 -5.66
C GLU A 161 -9.12 76.93 -5.78
N VAL A 162 -10.32 76.63 -6.30
CA VAL A 162 -11.46 77.54 -6.39
C VAL A 162 -12.69 76.83 -5.85
N GLU A 163 -13.26 77.37 -4.78
CA GLU A 163 -14.47 76.86 -4.12
C GLU A 163 -15.59 77.90 -4.23
N ARG A 164 -16.78 77.49 -4.65
CA ARG A 164 -17.96 78.36 -4.69
C ARG A 164 -18.92 78.04 -3.56
N TYR A 165 -19.60 79.07 -3.06
CA TYR A 165 -20.45 78.98 -1.87
C TYR A 165 -21.80 79.66 -2.07
N ARG A 166 -22.82 79.13 -1.37
CA ARG A 166 -24.17 79.70 -1.26
C ARG A 166 -24.66 79.44 0.16
N GLN A 167 -25.10 80.47 0.88
CA GLN A 167 -25.50 80.36 2.30
C GLN A 167 -24.42 79.69 3.18
N ASN A 168 -23.15 79.92 2.86
CA ASN A 168 -21.95 79.32 3.49
C ASN A 168 -21.78 77.80 3.32
N PHE A 169 -22.60 77.13 2.51
CA PHE A 169 -22.36 75.76 2.04
C PHE A 169 -21.68 75.78 0.66
N ARG A 170 -20.79 74.82 0.38
CA ARG A 170 -20.18 74.67 -0.96
C ARG A 170 -21.28 74.42 -1.98
N HIS A 171 -21.34 75.26 -3.01
CA HIS A 171 -22.40 75.23 -4.01
C HIS A 171 -21.89 75.68 -5.38
N GLY A 172 -22.13 74.88 -6.42
CA GLY A 172 -21.62 75.08 -7.77
C GLY A 172 -20.28 74.38 -8.00
N GLN A 173 -19.49 74.87 -8.95
CA GLN A 173 -18.21 74.27 -9.35
C GLN A 173 -17.15 74.43 -8.24
N TRP A 174 -16.42 73.34 -8.00
CA TRP A 174 -15.19 73.26 -7.21
C TRP A 174 -14.07 72.78 -8.14
N GLN A 175 -12.96 73.50 -8.16
CA GLN A 175 -11.84 73.25 -9.07
C GLN A 175 -10.52 73.24 -8.31
N GLN A 176 -9.68 72.24 -8.59
CA GLN A 176 -8.31 72.16 -8.09
C GLN A 176 -7.35 72.10 -9.28
N PHE A 177 -6.18 72.71 -9.14
CA PHE A 177 -5.16 72.81 -10.19
C PHE A 177 -3.83 72.18 -9.74
N HIS A 178 -3.04 71.74 -10.70
CA HIS A 178 -1.63 71.37 -10.51
C HIS A 178 -0.75 72.64 -10.50
N GLU A 179 0.45 72.59 -9.93
CA GLU A 179 1.37 73.75 -9.86
C GLU A 179 1.87 74.24 -11.24
N ASN A 180 1.62 73.47 -12.31
CA ASN A 180 1.83 73.88 -13.70
C ASN A 180 0.65 74.66 -14.32
N GLY A 181 -0.43 74.90 -13.56
CA GLY A 181 -1.63 75.60 -13.99
C GLY A 181 -2.67 74.74 -14.72
N GLN A 182 -2.42 73.45 -14.95
CA GLN A 182 -3.43 72.54 -15.50
C GLN A 182 -4.48 72.18 -14.44
N LEU A 183 -5.73 71.99 -14.87
CA LEU A 183 -6.80 71.51 -14.00
C LEU A 183 -6.46 70.10 -13.49
N ALA A 184 -6.42 69.91 -12.17
CA ALA A 184 -6.17 68.63 -11.52
C ALA A 184 -7.46 67.88 -11.24
N MET A 185 -8.49 68.58 -10.78
CA MET A 185 -9.78 67.99 -10.40
C MET A 185 -10.90 69.02 -10.56
N ASN A 186 -12.07 68.57 -11.01
CA ASN A 186 -13.27 69.40 -11.10
C ASN A 186 -14.47 68.58 -10.62
N ALA A 187 -15.25 69.16 -9.71
CA ALA A 187 -16.45 68.58 -9.14
C ALA A 187 -17.54 69.65 -9.02
N GLN A 188 -18.80 69.24 -8.91
CA GLN A 188 -19.87 70.15 -8.53
C GLN A 188 -20.38 69.79 -7.13
N PHE A 189 -20.79 70.79 -6.37
CA PHE A 189 -21.40 70.61 -5.06
C PHE A 189 -22.79 71.24 -5.03
N ALA A 190 -23.73 70.58 -4.37
CA ALA A 190 -25.01 71.13 -3.94
C ALA A 190 -25.06 71.08 -2.42
N ASP A 191 -24.83 72.24 -1.80
CA ASP A 191 -24.94 72.47 -0.36
C ASP A 191 -24.10 71.47 0.46
N ASN A 192 -22.78 71.45 0.18
CA ASN A 192 -21.74 70.52 0.67
C ASN A 192 -21.80 69.07 0.17
N LEU A 193 -22.87 68.59 -0.45
CA LEU A 193 -22.89 67.26 -1.09
C LEU A 193 -22.27 67.34 -2.49
N PRO A 194 -21.36 66.43 -2.90
CA PRO A 194 -20.94 66.35 -4.29
C PRO A 194 -22.14 65.96 -5.16
N THR A 195 -22.24 66.49 -6.38
CA THR A 195 -23.35 66.20 -7.29
C THR A 195 -22.90 66.35 -8.73
N GLY A 196 -23.51 65.60 -9.65
CA GLY A 196 -23.14 65.66 -11.06
C GLY A 196 -21.73 65.13 -11.31
N GLU A 197 -21.05 65.69 -12.32
CA GLU A 197 -19.79 65.14 -12.82
C GLU A 197 -18.58 65.43 -11.91
N LEU A 198 -17.78 64.39 -11.69
CA LEU A 198 -16.43 64.42 -11.14
C LEU A 198 -15.42 64.11 -12.25
N THR A 199 -14.41 64.96 -12.41
CA THR A 199 -13.23 64.68 -13.26
C THR A 199 -11.92 64.87 -12.49
N HIS A 200 -10.93 64.03 -12.78
CA HIS A 200 -9.56 64.12 -12.28
C HIS A 200 -8.61 63.97 -13.48
N TYR A 201 -7.51 64.71 -13.48
CA TYR A 201 -6.49 64.71 -14.52
C TYR A 201 -5.08 64.52 -13.93
N TYR A 202 -4.20 63.86 -14.68
CA TYR A 202 -2.77 63.85 -14.39
C TYR A 202 -2.15 65.23 -14.65
N ALA A 203 -0.97 65.49 -14.09
CA ALA A 203 -0.19 66.71 -14.35
C ALA A 203 0.41 66.80 -15.77
N SER A 204 0.07 65.85 -16.65
CA SER A 204 0.26 65.93 -18.11
C SER A 204 -0.93 66.60 -18.82
N GLY A 205 -2.12 66.60 -18.20
CA GLY A 205 -3.38 67.01 -18.80
C GLY A 205 -4.27 65.82 -19.24
N GLU A 206 -3.73 64.60 -19.27
CA GLU A 206 -4.52 63.40 -19.54
C GLU A 206 -5.54 63.14 -18.43
N ARG A 207 -6.73 62.65 -18.83
CA ARG A 207 -7.76 62.28 -17.86
C ARG A 207 -7.27 61.09 -17.02
N LYS A 208 -7.70 61.04 -15.76
CA LYS A 208 -7.41 59.99 -14.79
C LYS A 208 -8.67 59.32 -14.25
N LEU A 209 -9.72 60.11 -14.01
CA LEU A 209 -11.00 59.64 -13.48
C LEU A 209 -12.14 60.47 -14.08
N LEU A 210 -13.27 59.82 -14.36
CA LEU A 210 -14.56 60.42 -14.66
C LEU A 210 -15.61 59.62 -13.89
N GLY A 211 -16.54 60.32 -13.24
CA GLY A 211 -17.64 59.69 -12.53
C GLY A 211 -18.79 60.67 -12.33
N GLN A 212 -19.91 60.17 -11.84
CA GLN A 212 -21.06 61.01 -11.49
C GLN A 212 -21.58 60.70 -10.09
N TYR A 213 -21.96 61.76 -9.39
CA TYR A 213 -22.70 61.71 -8.13
C TYR A 213 -24.16 62.09 -8.36
N ASP A 214 -25.07 61.41 -7.66
CA ASP A 214 -26.49 61.76 -7.62
C ASP A 214 -26.74 63.01 -6.76
N THR A 215 -28.01 63.33 -6.50
CA THR A 215 -28.41 64.47 -5.65
C THR A 215 -28.22 64.23 -4.15
N LYS A 216 -27.81 63.04 -3.74
CA LYS A 216 -27.51 62.66 -2.33
C LYS A 216 -26.00 62.60 -2.06
N GLY A 217 -25.15 62.78 -3.07
CA GLY A 217 -23.70 62.60 -2.98
C GLY A 217 -23.23 61.16 -3.14
N GLN A 218 -24.05 60.28 -3.69
CA GLN A 218 -23.73 58.87 -3.91
C GLN A 218 -23.30 58.62 -5.34
N ARG A 219 -22.32 57.72 -5.56
CA ARG A 219 -21.87 57.39 -6.92
C ARG A 219 -22.98 56.72 -7.72
N THR A 220 -23.17 57.20 -8.94
CA THR A 220 -24.19 56.72 -9.89
C THR A 220 -23.65 56.68 -11.32
N GLY A 221 -24.20 55.81 -12.15
CA GLY A 221 -23.81 55.66 -13.55
C GLY A 221 -22.41 55.08 -13.75
N LYS A 222 -21.82 55.36 -14.91
CA LYS A 222 -20.49 54.85 -15.29
C LYS A 222 -19.37 55.68 -14.65
N TRP A 223 -18.45 54.97 -14.01
CA TRP A 223 -17.20 55.48 -13.49
C TRP A 223 -16.06 54.90 -14.33
N GLN A 224 -15.18 55.75 -14.83
CA GLN A 224 -14.12 55.39 -15.77
C GLN A 224 -12.77 55.87 -15.22
N GLU A 225 -11.76 55.00 -15.26
CA GLU A 225 -10.38 55.32 -14.90
C GLU A 225 -9.45 55.11 -16.10
N TRP A 226 -8.48 56.01 -16.23
CA TRP A 226 -7.46 55.98 -17.27
C TRP A 226 -6.07 56.00 -16.65
N ASP A 227 -5.11 55.37 -17.33
CA ASP A 227 -3.70 55.44 -16.95
C ASP A 227 -3.02 56.76 -17.37
N SER A 228 -1.76 56.93 -16.97
CA SER A 228 -0.98 58.13 -17.27
C SER A 228 -0.62 58.33 -18.76
N GLN A 229 -0.99 57.39 -19.63
CA GLN A 229 -0.87 57.48 -21.09
C GLN A 229 -2.23 57.75 -21.77
N GLY A 230 -3.29 58.01 -20.99
CA GLY A 230 -4.63 58.32 -21.50
C GLY A 230 -5.43 57.10 -21.95
N ARG A 231 -5.01 55.89 -21.58
CA ARG A 231 -5.69 54.64 -21.95
C ARG A 231 -6.68 54.24 -20.88
N LEU A 232 -7.91 53.89 -21.28
CA LEU A 232 -8.94 53.41 -20.36
C LEU A 232 -8.45 52.10 -19.73
N SER A 233 -8.49 52.00 -18.40
CA SER A 233 -8.02 50.82 -17.65
C SER A 233 -9.13 50.14 -16.84
N LEU A 234 -10.17 50.88 -16.46
CA LEU A 234 -11.33 50.37 -15.71
C LEU A 234 -12.59 51.17 -16.07
N GLU A 235 -13.70 50.48 -16.27
CA GLU A 235 -15.06 51.05 -16.26
C GLU A 235 -15.93 50.26 -15.28
N THR A 236 -16.65 50.94 -14.39
CA THR A 236 -17.55 50.33 -13.39
C THR A 236 -18.88 51.08 -13.32
N GLU A 237 -20.01 50.36 -13.37
CA GLU A 237 -21.34 50.93 -13.12
C GLU A 237 -21.70 50.92 -11.63
N TYR A 238 -22.13 52.09 -11.13
CA TYR A 238 -22.58 52.30 -9.75
C TYR A 238 -24.05 52.70 -9.68
N SER A 239 -24.72 52.26 -8.61
CA SER A 239 -26.04 52.72 -8.20
C SER A 239 -26.08 52.80 -6.67
N GLU A 240 -26.43 53.97 -6.14
CA GLU A 240 -26.45 54.28 -4.70
C GLU A 240 -25.15 53.82 -3.99
N ASP A 241 -24.00 54.25 -4.52
CA ASP A 241 -22.63 53.89 -4.09
C ASP A 241 -22.21 52.41 -4.21
N THR A 242 -23.12 51.50 -4.55
CA THR A 242 -22.84 50.08 -4.75
C THR A 242 -22.54 49.76 -6.21
N LYS A 243 -21.63 48.80 -6.49
CA LYS A 243 -21.43 48.28 -7.86
C LYS A 243 -22.72 47.58 -8.30
N ASN A 244 -23.30 48.03 -9.41
CA ASN A 244 -24.59 47.54 -9.89
C ASN A 244 -24.69 47.79 -11.39
N GLY A 245 -24.51 46.73 -12.19
CA GLY A 245 -24.23 46.81 -13.61
C GLY A 245 -22.89 46.18 -13.97
N LEU A 246 -22.31 46.58 -15.09
CA LEU A 246 -21.06 46.00 -15.61
C LEU A 246 -19.81 46.63 -14.99
N GLU A 247 -18.80 45.81 -14.72
CA GLU A 247 -17.43 46.23 -14.48
C GLU A 247 -16.50 45.60 -15.53
N GLN A 248 -15.60 46.40 -16.12
CA GLN A 248 -14.65 45.97 -17.15
C GLN A 248 -13.25 46.50 -16.85
N HIS A 249 -12.26 45.62 -16.83
CA HIS A 249 -10.84 46.00 -16.87
C HIS A 249 -10.33 45.89 -18.31
N PHE A 250 -9.38 46.73 -18.69
CA PHE A 250 -8.88 46.81 -20.07
C PHE A 250 -7.36 46.68 -20.13
N TYR A 251 -6.89 45.98 -21.17
CA TYR A 251 -5.49 45.93 -21.56
C TYR A 251 -5.02 47.27 -22.17
N PRO A 252 -3.69 47.52 -22.23
CA PRO A 252 -3.10 48.71 -22.85
C PRO A 252 -3.44 48.97 -24.34
N ASP A 253 -4.06 48.02 -25.04
CA ASP A 253 -4.53 48.17 -26.42
C ASP A 253 -6.05 48.48 -26.51
N GLY A 254 -6.74 48.51 -25.37
CA GLY A 254 -8.18 48.73 -25.26
C GLY A 254 -9.05 47.46 -25.33
N GLN A 255 -8.45 46.26 -25.42
CA GLN A 255 -9.22 45.01 -25.32
C GLN A 255 -9.64 44.74 -23.86
N PRO A 256 -10.82 44.14 -23.60
CA PRO A 256 -11.23 43.80 -22.24
C PRO A 256 -10.35 42.68 -21.68
N GLU A 257 -9.74 42.91 -20.51
CA GLU A 257 -9.01 41.90 -19.73
C GLU A 257 -9.99 41.06 -18.90
N THR A 258 -10.93 41.72 -18.22
CA THR A 258 -12.05 41.08 -17.52
C THR A 258 -13.32 41.88 -17.74
N GLN A 259 -14.47 41.20 -17.71
CA GLN A 259 -15.78 41.84 -17.59
C GLN A 259 -16.68 41.04 -16.67
N CYS A 260 -17.35 41.67 -15.71
CA CYS A 260 -18.13 40.99 -14.70
C CYS A 260 -19.36 41.82 -14.31
N ASN A 261 -20.52 41.15 -14.26
CA ASN A 261 -21.77 41.79 -13.84
C ASN A 261 -21.88 41.78 -12.31
N PHE A 262 -22.27 42.92 -11.73
CA PHE A 262 -22.48 43.10 -10.30
C PHE A 262 -23.93 43.48 -9.98
N LEU A 263 -24.44 42.99 -8.85
CA LEU A 263 -25.73 43.41 -8.28
C LEU A 263 -25.55 43.60 -6.77
N GLY A 264 -25.77 44.83 -6.29
CA GLY A 264 -25.63 45.16 -4.86
C GLY A 264 -24.22 44.96 -4.32
N GLY A 265 -23.19 45.26 -5.12
CA GLY A 265 -21.77 45.10 -4.75
C GLY A 265 -21.21 43.68 -4.85
N GLN A 266 -22.02 42.68 -5.25
CA GLN A 266 -21.58 41.28 -5.40
C GLN A 266 -21.66 40.84 -6.87
N PRO A 267 -20.76 39.96 -7.34
CA PRO A 267 -20.88 39.33 -8.66
C PRO A 267 -22.24 38.63 -8.83
N HIS A 268 -22.90 38.88 -9.96
CA HIS A 268 -24.23 38.35 -10.27
C HIS A 268 -24.46 38.30 -11.79
N GLY A 269 -24.75 37.12 -12.32
CA GLY A 269 -24.77 36.84 -13.74
C GLY A 269 -23.39 36.43 -14.26
N GLU A 270 -23.11 36.75 -15.52
CA GLU A 270 -21.92 36.29 -16.21
C GLU A 270 -20.68 37.15 -15.89
N CYS A 271 -19.55 36.48 -15.67
CA CYS A 271 -18.23 37.11 -15.57
C CYS A 271 -17.23 36.36 -16.48
N GLN A 272 -16.34 37.08 -17.14
CA GLN A 272 -15.43 36.57 -18.15
C GLN A 272 -14.04 37.21 -18.02
N SER A 273 -13.01 36.46 -18.40
CA SER A 273 -11.65 36.99 -18.60
C SER A 273 -11.08 36.57 -19.95
N PHE A 274 -10.21 37.40 -20.52
CA PHE A 274 -9.61 37.22 -21.83
C PHE A 274 -8.09 37.36 -21.73
N SER A 275 -7.35 36.90 -22.74
CA SER A 275 -5.93 37.24 -22.91
C SER A 275 -5.74 38.56 -23.66
N SER A 276 -4.50 39.07 -23.71
CA SER A 276 -4.11 40.23 -24.54
C SER A 276 -4.53 40.11 -26.01
N GLU A 277 -4.64 38.89 -26.54
CA GLU A 277 -5.09 38.62 -27.91
C GLU A 277 -6.62 38.50 -28.06
N GLY A 278 -7.40 38.86 -27.03
CA GLY A 278 -8.86 38.82 -27.04
C GLY A 278 -9.51 37.43 -26.91
N LEU A 279 -8.73 36.36 -26.81
CA LEU A 279 -9.25 35.00 -26.61
C LEU A 279 -9.85 34.84 -25.19
N LEU A 280 -11.10 34.37 -25.12
CA LEU A 280 -11.78 34.04 -23.86
C LEU A 280 -11.01 32.95 -23.11
N ARG A 281 -10.69 33.19 -21.84
CA ARG A 281 -9.93 32.26 -20.97
C ARG A 281 -10.77 31.65 -19.87
N VAL A 282 -11.63 32.45 -19.26
CA VAL A 282 -12.56 32.00 -18.22
C VAL A 282 -13.94 32.56 -18.51
N LYS A 283 -14.98 31.75 -18.31
CA LYS A 283 -16.38 32.19 -18.24
C LYS A 283 -17.02 31.57 -17.00
N GLU A 284 -17.62 32.41 -16.18
CA GLU A 284 -18.20 32.08 -14.88
C GLU A 284 -19.62 32.61 -14.78
N GLN A 285 -20.45 31.93 -14.00
CA GLN A 285 -21.81 32.34 -13.67
C GLN A 285 -21.93 32.48 -12.15
N TYR A 286 -22.44 33.61 -11.70
CA TYR A 286 -22.60 33.95 -10.29
C TYR A 286 -24.06 34.21 -9.92
N TYR A 287 -24.48 33.75 -8.75
CA TYR A 287 -25.73 34.16 -8.12
C TYR A 287 -25.45 34.65 -6.69
N LYS A 288 -25.57 35.97 -6.48
CA LYS A 288 -25.34 36.65 -5.20
C LYS A 288 -23.95 36.34 -4.61
N GLY A 289 -22.91 36.60 -5.40
CA GLY A 289 -21.51 36.43 -5.03
C GLY A 289 -21.01 34.99 -4.94
N LYS A 290 -21.81 33.98 -5.31
CA LYS A 290 -21.42 32.56 -5.33
C LYS A 290 -21.48 32.01 -6.75
N LEU A 291 -20.55 31.12 -7.11
CA LEU A 291 -20.62 30.40 -8.39
C LEU A 291 -21.88 29.51 -8.43
N GLU A 292 -22.64 29.64 -9.51
CA GLU A 292 -23.95 28.99 -9.72
C GLU A 292 -24.12 28.65 -11.20
N GLY A 293 -24.26 27.37 -11.53
CA GLY A 293 -24.27 26.89 -12.92
C GLY A 293 -22.88 26.67 -13.49
N GLU A 294 -22.68 27.07 -14.75
CA GLU A 294 -21.55 26.65 -15.57
C GLU A 294 -20.30 27.55 -15.42
N GLN A 295 -19.14 26.92 -15.27
CA GLN A 295 -17.82 27.56 -15.32
C GLN A 295 -16.97 26.88 -16.40
N LEU A 296 -16.41 27.66 -17.33
CA LEU A 296 -15.61 27.20 -18.46
C LEU A 296 -14.19 27.78 -18.40
N TYR A 297 -13.20 26.96 -18.72
CA TYR A 297 -11.79 27.34 -18.84
C TYR A 297 -11.23 26.94 -20.21
N TYR A 298 -10.48 27.85 -20.82
CA TYR A 298 -9.85 27.71 -22.13
C TYR A 298 -8.32 27.92 -22.02
N ASP A 299 -7.55 27.33 -22.93
CA ASP A 299 -6.09 27.49 -22.97
C ASP A 299 -5.63 28.72 -23.78
N ASP A 300 -4.32 28.78 -24.06
CA ASP A 300 -3.69 29.86 -24.83
C ASP A 300 -4.09 29.90 -26.31
N GLU A 301 -4.66 28.80 -26.83
CA GLU A 301 -5.13 28.68 -28.22
C GLU A 301 -6.65 28.86 -28.32
N GLY A 302 -7.34 29.09 -27.19
CA GLY A 302 -8.80 29.23 -27.12
C GLY A 302 -9.56 27.90 -27.11
N SER A 303 -8.88 26.78 -26.91
CA SER A 303 -9.50 25.45 -26.82
C SER A 303 -10.07 25.20 -25.42
N LEU A 304 -11.30 24.67 -25.34
CA LEU A 304 -11.95 24.37 -24.07
C LEU A 304 -11.20 23.24 -23.33
N ARG A 305 -10.71 23.50 -22.12
CA ARG A 305 -9.94 22.55 -21.30
C ARG A 305 -10.75 21.96 -20.16
N THR A 306 -11.70 22.71 -19.61
CA THR A 306 -12.47 22.27 -18.45
C THR A 306 -13.84 22.96 -18.42
N LYS A 307 -14.86 22.17 -18.09
CA LYS A 307 -16.25 22.60 -17.92
C LYS A 307 -16.74 22.06 -16.58
N LEU A 308 -17.03 22.95 -15.64
CA LEU A 308 -17.47 22.63 -14.29
C LEU A 308 -18.90 23.13 -14.09
N GLN A 309 -19.60 22.50 -13.14
CA GLN A 309 -20.94 22.87 -12.73
C GLN A 309 -20.95 23.09 -11.22
N TYR A 310 -21.59 24.18 -10.77
CA TYR A 310 -21.66 24.61 -9.38
C TYR A 310 -23.10 24.84 -8.94
N GLN A 311 -23.35 24.64 -7.65
CA GLN A 311 -24.58 24.99 -6.98
C GLN A 311 -24.25 25.51 -5.57
N GLY A 312 -24.68 26.72 -5.25
CA GLY A 312 -24.40 27.39 -3.99
C GLY A 312 -22.91 27.67 -3.72
N GLY A 313 -22.07 27.75 -4.76
CA GLY A 313 -20.61 27.91 -4.66
C GLY A 313 -19.83 26.59 -4.49
N ILE A 314 -20.49 25.44 -4.58
CA ILE A 314 -19.88 24.11 -4.42
C ILE A 314 -20.06 23.33 -5.73
N LYS A 315 -19.06 22.55 -6.17
CA LYS A 315 -19.19 21.73 -7.39
C LYS A 315 -20.32 20.71 -7.25
N ALA A 316 -21.21 20.65 -8.25
CA ALA A 316 -22.42 19.84 -8.27
C ALA A 316 -22.73 19.41 -9.72
N GLY A 317 -23.37 18.26 -9.94
CA GLY A 317 -23.65 17.78 -11.29
C GLY A 317 -22.40 17.39 -12.10
N ILE A 318 -22.49 17.48 -13.43
CA ILE A 318 -21.46 16.95 -14.35
C ILE A 318 -20.26 17.91 -14.45
N GLN A 319 -19.07 17.39 -14.11
CA GLN A 319 -17.77 18.00 -14.33
C GLN A 319 -17.08 17.31 -15.52
N GLN A 320 -16.40 18.08 -16.38
CA GLN A 320 -15.71 17.57 -17.56
C GLN A 320 -14.34 18.24 -17.72
N ARG A 321 -13.33 17.45 -18.09
CA ARG A 321 -12.02 17.95 -18.56
C ARG A 321 -11.72 17.40 -19.94
N PHE A 322 -10.96 18.13 -20.72
CA PHE A 322 -10.65 17.80 -22.11
C PHE A 322 -9.14 17.70 -22.34
N HIS A 323 -8.74 16.94 -23.36
CA HIS A 323 -7.37 16.89 -23.90
C HIS A 323 -7.11 18.13 -24.77
N PRO A 324 -5.85 18.47 -25.11
CA PRO A 324 -5.55 19.64 -25.94
C PRO A 324 -6.21 19.61 -27.33
N ASN A 325 -6.49 18.42 -27.85
CA ASN A 325 -7.22 18.21 -29.11
C ASN A 325 -8.76 18.35 -28.98
N GLY A 326 -9.27 18.80 -27.83
CA GLY A 326 -10.70 19.00 -27.57
C GLY A 326 -11.50 17.73 -27.26
N GLN A 327 -10.90 16.54 -27.28
CA GLN A 327 -11.59 15.31 -26.86
C GLN A 327 -11.77 15.26 -25.34
N LEU A 328 -12.86 14.64 -24.88
CA LEU A 328 -13.10 14.42 -23.45
C LEU A 328 -11.96 13.60 -22.84
N ALA A 329 -11.42 14.04 -21.71
CA ALA A 329 -10.35 13.36 -20.97
C ALA A 329 -10.90 12.72 -19.68
N GLU A 330 -11.73 13.46 -18.94
CA GLU A 330 -12.34 13.03 -17.69
C GLU A 330 -13.80 13.52 -17.62
N LEU A 331 -14.68 12.66 -17.12
CA LEU A 331 -16.05 12.97 -16.76
C LEU A 331 -16.30 12.52 -15.32
N GLU A 332 -16.92 13.38 -14.53
CA GLU A 332 -17.29 13.09 -13.15
C GLU A 332 -18.67 13.66 -12.84
N THR A 333 -19.63 12.82 -12.47
CA THR A 333 -20.95 13.28 -12.01
C THR A 333 -20.99 13.35 -10.49
N LEU A 334 -21.25 14.55 -9.97
CA LEU A 334 -21.53 14.82 -8.56
C LEU A 334 -23.04 14.95 -8.36
N ALA A 335 -23.50 14.70 -7.13
CA ALA A 335 -24.87 15.00 -6.73
C ALA A 335 -25.20 16.50 -6.84
N SER A 336 -26.49 16.84 -6.80
CA SER A 336 -27.01 18.22 -6.80
C SER A 336 -28.20 18.42 -5.83
N ASP A 337 -28.72 17.34 -5.24
CA ASP A 337 -29.83 17.35 -4.28
C ASP A 337 -29.38 17.83 -2.89
N ARG A 338 -28.34 17.21 -2.32
CA ARG A 338 -27.86 17.50 -0.97
C ARG A 338 -26.37 17.18 -0.81
N PRO A 339 -25.56 18.09 -0.24
CA PRO A 339 -24.21 17.78 0.20
C PRO A 339 -24.13 16.63 1.21
N ALA A 340 -22.94 16.04 1.31
CA ALA A 340 -22.53 15.16 2.40
C ALA A 340 -22.01 15.98 3.61
N ASP A 341 -21.70 15.30 4.71
CA ASP A 341 -21.35 15.93 5.99
C ASP A 341 -20.04 16.74 5.95
N ASN A 342 -19.19 16.52 4.93
CA ASN A 342 -18.00 17.32 4.64
C ASN A 342 -18.31 18.65 3.89
N GLY A 343 -19.58 18.96 3.64
CA GLY A 343 -20.01 20.16 2.91
C GLY A 343 -19.84 20.09 1.39
N GLN A 344 -19.50 18.93 0.82
CA GLN A 344 -19.34 18.73 -0.63
C GLN A 344 -20.43 17.79 -1.17
N TYR A 345 -20.80 17.94 -2.45
CA TYR A 345 -21.66 16.97 -3.11
C TYR A 345 -20.87 15.68 -3.40
N PRO A 346 -21.36 14.49 -2.99
CA PRO A 346 -20.67 13.24 -3.26
C PRO A 346 -20.83 12.79 -4.73
N LEU A 347 -19.94 11.90 -5.19
CA LEU A 347 -20.06 11.23 -6.49
C LEU A 347 -21.42 10.55 -6.64
N HIS A 348 -22.10 10.79 -7.76
CA HIS A 348 -23.42 10.21 -8.05
C HIS A 348 -23.63 10.16 -9.57
N GLY A 349 -23.73 8.97 -10.13
CA GLY A 349 -23.71 8.74 -11.58
C GLY A 349 -22.38 8.16 -12.05
N LYS A 350 -21.89 8.60 -13.20
CA LYS A 350 -20.68 8.05 -13.84
C LYS A 350 -19.42 8.81 -13.45
N GLN A 351 -18.30 8.10 -13.41
CA GLN A 351 -16.95 8.63 -13.47
C GLN A 351 -16.19 7.89 -14.57
N GLU A 352 -15.73 8.60 -15.59
CA GLU A 352 -15.13 8.02 -16.80
C GLU A 352 -13.84 8.76 -17.18
N SER A 353 -12.84 8.04 -17.68
CA SER A 353 -11.56 8.61 -18.13
C SER A 353 -11.18 8.05 -19.49
N TYR A 354 -10.62 8.89 -20.36
CA TYR A 354 -10.34 8.60 -21.77
C TYR A 354 -8.91 9.02 -22.14
N ASN A 355 -8.31 8.33 -23.12
CA ASN A 355 -7.02 8.74 -23.68
C ASN A 355 -7.18 9.91 -24.68
N SER A 356 -6.06 10.40 -25.19
CA SER A 356 -5.99 11.48 -26.18
C SER A 356 -6.49 11.12 -27.59
N ASP A 357 -7.01 9.90 -27.77
CA ASP A 357 -7.68 9.45 -29.00
C ASP A 357 -9.20 9.31 -28.80
N GLY A 358 -9.70 9.53 -27.58
CA GLY A 358 -11.10 9.44 -27.20
C GLY A 358 -11.56 8.04 -26.77
N GLN A 359 -10.63 7.09 -26.62
CA GLN A 359 -10.91 5.72 -26.20
C GLN A 359 -11.05 5.64 -24.67
N LEU A 360 -12.12 5.02 -24.20
CA LEU A 360 -12.42 4.82 -22.78
C LEU A 360 -11.32 3.98 -22.10
N GLN A 361 -10.66 4.53 -21.09
CA GLN A 361 -9.66 3.82 -20.27
C GLN A 361 -10.27 3.25 -18.99
N GLN A 362 -11.28 3.92 -18.41
CA GLN A 362 -11.97 3.45 -17.21
C GLN A 362 -13.39 4.02 -17.13
N SER A 363 -14.34 3.23 -16.62
CA SER A 363 -15.70 3.66 -16.27
C SER A 363 -16.11 3.06 -14.93
N SER A 364 -16.77 3.86 -14.08
CA SER A 364 -17.28 3.46 -12.77
C SER A 364 -18.59 4.17 -12.47
N GLY A 365 -19.61 3.42 -12.03
CA GLY A 365 -20.81 3.99 -11.43
C GLY A 365 -20.64 4.29 -9.93
N TYR A 366 -21.34 5.31 -9.43
CA TYR A 366 -21.41 5.66 -8.01
C TYR A 366 -22.83 6.09 -7.61
N GLN A 367 -23.21 5.76 -6.37
CA GLN A 367 -24.42 6.25 -5.71
C GLN A 367 -24.05 6.88 -4.37
N ARG A 368 -24.11 8.23 -4.29
CA ARG A 368 -23.80 9.02 -3.09
C ARG A 368 -22.42 8.71 -2.48
N GLY A 369 -21.40 8.58 -3.32
CA GLY A 369 -20.00 8.33 -2.95
C GLY A 369 -19.60 6.86 -2.87
N LEU A 370 -20.57 5.93 -2.82
CA LEU A 370 -20.30 4.49 -2.85
C LEU A 370 -20.31 3.99 -4.30
N ARG A 371 -19.37 3.12 -4.67
CA ARG A 371 -19.34 2.52 -6.02
C ARG A 371 -20.51 1.56 -6.22
N GLU A 372 -21.19 1.68 -7.35
CA GLU A 372 -22.46 1.01 -7.64
C GLU A 372 -22.53 0.64 -9.13
N GLY A 373 -22.97 -0.58 -9.46
CA GLY A 373 -23.07 -1.07 -10.84
C GLY A 373 -21.76 -1.63 -11.40
N GLU A 374 -21.61 -1.57 -12.73
CA GLU A 374 -20.43 -2.09 -13.42
C GLU A 374 -19.24 -1.12 -13.34
N PHE A 375 -18.05 -1.67 -13.13
CA PHE A 375 -16.75 -1.03 -13.29
C PHE A 375 -16.00 -1.69 -14.43
N LEU A 376 -15.50 -0.89 -15.37
CA LEU A 376 -14.70 -1.31 -16.52
C LEU A 376 -13.34 -0.63 -16.50
N ARG A 377 -12.28 -1.36 -16.87
CA ARG A 377 -10.93 -0.81 -17.05
C ARG A 377 -10.24 -1.43 -18.26
N PHE A 378 -9.63 -0.58 -19.07
CA PHE A 378 -8.97 -0.93 -20.32
C PHE A 378 -7.46 -0.64 -20.22
N GLN A 379 -6.70 -1.22 -21.14
CA GLN A 379 -5.29 -0.91 -21.40
C GLN A 379 -5.11 -0.81 -22.91
N GLY A 380 -5.03 0.43 -23.42
CA GLY A 380 -5.29 0.68 -24.85
C GLY A 380 -6.72 0.28 -25.20
N ASP A 381 -6.92 -0.45 -26.30
CA ASP A 381 -8.21 -0.98 -26.73
C ASP A 381 -8.66 -2.27 -26.00
N THR A 382 -7.81 -2.86 -25.15
CA THR A 382 -8.10 -4.14 -24.51
C THR A 382 -8.77 -3.96 -23.14
N LEU A 383 -9.97 -4.49 -22.96
CA LEU A 383 -10.60 -4.62 -21.64
C LEU A 383 -9.74 -5.54 -20.76
N VAL A 384 -9.25 -5.05 -19.63
CA VAL A 384 -8.41 -5.83 -18.69
C VAL A 384 -9.14 -6.21 -17.40
N GLU A 385 -10.21 -5.51 -17.04
CA GLU A 385 -11.04 -5.79 -15.86
C GLU A 385 -12.49 -5.33 -16.08
N SER A 386 -13.46 -6.20 -15.77
CA SER A 386 -14.87 -5.87 -15.54
C SER A 386 -15.25 -6.41 -14.17
N SER A 387 -15.98 -5.62 -13.37
CA SER A 387 -16.43 -6.04 -12.03
C SER A 387 -17.72 -5.35 -11.62
N HIS A 388 -18.60 -6.09 -10.94
CA HIS A 388 -19.84 -5.55 -10.42
C HIS A 388 -19.70 -5.13 -8.94
N TRP A 389 -20.34 -4.01 -8.59
CA TRP A 389 -20.28 -3.39 -7.28
C TRP A 389 -21.68 -3.05 -6.77
N LEU A 390 -21.89 -3.22 -5.47
CA LEU A 390 -23.12 -2.90 -4.76
C LEU A 390 -22.74 -2.23 -3.43
N GLN A 391 -23.21 -1.01 -3.21
CA GLN A 391 -22.95 -0.23 -1.99
C GLN A 391 -21.46 -0.14 -1.60
N GLY A 392 -20.58 0.02 -2.60
CA GLY A 392 -19.14 0.18 -2.41
C GLY A 392 -18.34 -1.11 -2.23
N VAL A 393 -18.97 -2.30 -2.24
CA VAL A 393 -18.28 -3.60 -2.22
C VAL A 393 -18.51 -4.40 -3.50
N ARG A 394 -17.56 -5.27 -3.87
CA ARG A 394 -17.71 -6.17 -5.02
C ARG A 394 -18.88 -7.14 -4.80
N HIS A 395 -19.78 -7.25 -5.76
CA HIS A 395 -20.95 -8.13 -5.69
C HIS A 395 -21.34 -8.54 -7.11
N GLY A 396 -21.46 -9.84 -7.37
CA GLY A 396 -21.66 -10.41 -8.71
C GLY A 396 -20.34 -10.83 -9.38
N ASP A 397 -20.37 -10.86 -10.71
CA ASP A 397 -19.26 -11.35 -11.54
C ASP A 397 -18.10 -10.34 -11.61
N VAL A 398 -16.88 -10.88 -11.48
CA VAL A 398 -15.60 -10.20 -11.73
C VAL A 398 -14.83 -10.97 -12.79
N ARG A 399 -14.42 -10.27 -13.86
CA ARG A 399 -13.64 -10.80 -14.97
C ARG A 399 -12.35 -10.01 -15.12
N THR A 400 -11.23 -10.70 -15.27
CA THR A 400 -9.96 -10.08 -15.68
C THR A 400 -9.41 -10.78 -16.91
N PHE A 401 -8.65 -10.02 -17.69
CA PHE A 401 -8.12 -10.45 -18.98
C PHE A 401 -6.61 -10.19 -19.06
N TYR A 402 -5.93 -10.91 -19.95
CA TYR A 402 -4.56 -10.60 -20.34
C TYR A 402 -4.52 -9.41 -21.31
N PRO A 403 -3.36 -8.74 -21.51
CA PRO A 403 -3.20 -7.71 -22.54
C PRO A 403 -3.48 -8.18 -23.98
N SER A 404 -3.64 -9.50 -24.19
CA SER A 404 -4.08 -10.12 -25.44
C SER A 404 -5.61 -10.18 -25.61
N GLY A 405 -6.39 -9.66 -24.64
CA GLY A 405 -7.86 -9.76 -24.59
C GLY A 405 -8.41 -11.13 -24.18
N LYS A 406 -7.55 -12.13 -23.98
CA LYS A 406 -7.96 -13.47 -23.53
C LYS A 406 -8.32 -13.47 -22.04
N PRO A 407 -9.29 -14.30 -21.60
CA PRO A 407 -9.65 -14.39 -20.19
C PRO A 407 -8.44 -14.82 -19.36
N LYS A 408 -8.34 -14.26 -18.14
CA LYS A 408 -7.30 -14.56 -17.14
C LYS A 408 -7.91 -15.15 -15.88
N ALA A 409 -9.00 -14.54 -15.40
CA ALA A 409 -9.76 -15.06 -14.27
C ALA A 409 -11.23 -14.65 -14.38
N PHE A 410 -12.10 -15.54 -13.91
CA PHE A 410 -13.50 -15.28 -13.59
C PHE A 410 -13.71 -15.63 -12.11
N ASP A 411 -14.42 -14.76 -11.38
CA ASP A 411 -14.65 -14.87 -9.94
C ASP A 411 -16.03 -14.32 -9.59
N GLN A 412 -16.77 -15.02 -8.73
CA GLN A 412 -18.05 -14.55 -8.20
C GLN A 412 -17.91 -14.05 -6.76
N TYR A 413 -18.41 -12.84 -6.51
CA TYR A 413 -18.39 -12.19 -5.20
C TYR A 413 -19.80 -12.01 -4.65
N VAL A 414 -19.97 -12.22 -3.34
CA VAL A 414 -21.17 -11.83 -2.60
C VAL A 414 -20.73 -10.92 -1.46
N ASN A 415 -21.19 -9.66 -1.49
CA ASN A 415 -20.94 -8.65 -0.45
C ASN A 415 -19.45 -8.51 -0.07
N GLY A 416 -18.59 -8.35 -1.06
CA GLY A 416 -17.13 -8.21 -0.92
C GLY A 416 -16.37 -9.52 -0.70
N THR A 417 -17.06 -10.65 -0.50
CA THR A 417 -16.44 -11.96 -0.22
C THR A 417 -16.51 -12.85 -1.46
N LEU A 418 -15.42 -13.56 -1.78
CA LEU A 418 -15.41 -14.52 -2.89
C LEU A 418 -16.22 -15.77 -2.50
N GLU A 419 -17.39 -15.92 -3.13
CA GLU A 419 -18.42 -16.93 -2.89
C GLU A 419 -19.05 -17.32 -4.23
N GLY A 420 -18.95 -18.60 -4.62
CA GLY A 420 -19.46 -19.10 -5.90
C GLY A 420 -18.35 -19.57 -6.84
N ILE A 421 -18.57 -19.48 -8.15
CA ILE A 421 -17.65 -20.03 -9.15
C ILE A 421 -16.36 -19.20 -9.22
N SER A 422 -15.21 -19.89 -9.33
CA SER A 422 -13.91 -19.28 -9.60
C SER A 422 -13.16 -20.09 -10.65
N GLU A 423 -12.67 -19.42 -11.68
CA GLU A 423 -11.95 -20.00 -12.82
C GLU A 423 -10.67 -19.22 -13.12
N ARG A 424 -9.63 -19.93 -13.53
CA ARG A 424 -8.31 -19.39 -13.89
C ARG A 424 -7.91 -19.90 -15.26
N TYR A 425 -7.24 -19.05 -16.03
CA TYR A 425 -6.91 -19.31 -17.43
C TYR A 425 -5.43 -19.02 -17.70
N TYR A 426 -4.85 -19.78 -18.61
CA TYR A 426 -3.53 -19.49 -19.18
C TYR A 426 -3.59 -18.30 -20.15
N ASP A 427 -2.42 -17.74 -20.46
CA ASP A 427 -2.22 -16.64 -21.42
C ASP A 427 -2.68 -16.96 -22.85
N ASP A 428 -2.75 -18.25 -23.20
CA ASP A 428 -3.32 -18.75 -24.46
C ASP A 428 -4.86 -18.88 -24.44
N GLY A 429 -5.51 -18.62 -23.30
CA GLY A 429 -6.95 -18.65 -23.09
C GLY A 429 -7.52 -20.02 -22.67
N LYS A 430 -6.68 -21.04 -22.49
CA LYS A 430 -7.14 -22.35 -21.98
C LYS A 430 -7.39 -22.31 -20.49
N LEU A 431 -8.37 -23.09 -20.03
CA LEU A 431 -8.68 -23.23 -18.61
C LEU A 431 -7.50 -23.89 -17.87
N GLN A 432 -7.04 -23.25 -16.80
CA GLN A 432 -5.99 -23.73 -15.90
C GLN A 432 -6.60 -24.41 -14.67
N ALA A 433 -7.64 -23.82 -14.08
CA ALA A 433 -8.34 -24.37 -12.93
C ALA A 433 -9.77 -23.84 -12.83
N ARG A 434 -10.67 -24.62 -12.23
CA ARG A 434 -12.03 -24.20 -11.83
C ARG A 434 -12.51 -24.89 -10.56
N GLY A 435 -13.46 -24.28 -9.88
CA GLY A 435 -14.18 -24.86 -8.75
C GLY A 435 -15.11 -23.87 -8.06
N GLU A 436 -15.66 -24.27 -6.92
CA GLU A 436 -16.42 -23.38 -6.04
C GLU A 436 -15.53 -22.78 -4.95
N MET A 437 -15.78 -21.53 -4.60
CA MET A 437 -15.14 -20.78 -3.51
C MET A 437 -16.16 -20.49 -2.40
N ARG A 438 -15.70 -20.55 -1.15
CA ARG A 438 -16.41 -20.06 0.03
C ARG A 438 -15.43 -19.36 0.96
N ASN A 439 -15.72 -18.12 1.35
CA ASN A 439 -14.82 -17.22 2.06
C ASN A 439 -13.41 -17.15 1.45
N GLY A 440 -13.32 -17.14 0.11
CA GLY A 440 -12.04 -17.10 -0.61
C GLY A 440 -11.21 -18.40 -0.61
N LEU A 441 -11.79 -19.52 -0.15
CA LEU A 441 -11.13 -20.83 -0.13
C LEU A 441 -11.93 -21.84 -0.97
N TRP A 442 -11.23 -22.73 -1.68
CA TRP A 442 -11.85 -23.79 -2.48
C TRP A 442 -12.71 -24.72 -1.62
N VAL A 443 -13.93 -24.99 -2.09
CA VAL A 443 -14.93 -25.87 -1.47
C VAL A 443 -15.54 -26.77 -2.55
N GLY A 444 -16.00 -27.96 -2.21
CA GLY A 444 -16.62 -28.86 -3.19
C GLY A 444 -15.64 -29.31 -4.28
N ARG A 445 -16.11 -29.44 -5.52
CA ARG A 445 -15.31 -29.95 -6.65
C ARG A 445 -14.32 -28.89 -7.14
N TYR A 446 -13.06 -29.30 -7.29
CA TYR A 446 -11.99 -28.53 -7.90
C TYR A 446 -11.31 -29.35 -9.00
N GLU A 447 -11.07 -28.72 -10.14
CA GLU A 447 -10.40 -29.31 -11.30
C GLU A 447 -9.29 -28.38 -11.78
N SER A 448 -8.13 -28.95 -12.12
CA SER A 448 -7.04 -28.21 -12.78
C SER A 448 -6.49 -28.98 -13.97
N PHE A 449 -5.86 -28.26 -14.89
CA PHE A 449 -5.45 -28.73 -16.21
C PHE A 449 -4.06 -28.21 -16.55
N TYR A 450 -3.29 -28.99 -17.31
CA TYR A 450 -2.05 -28.54 -17.93
C TYR A 450 -2.32 -27.58 -19.11
N ARG A 451 -1.30 -26.87 -19.58
CA ARG A 451 -1.42 -25.86 -20.66
C ARG A 451 -1.79 -26.45 -22.03
N ASP A 452 -1.68 -27.75 -22.24
CA ASP A 452 -2.23 -28.39 -23.43
C ASP A 452 -3.76 -28.58 -23.35
N GLY A 453 -4.33 -28.61 -22.14
CA GLY A 453 -5.73 -28.87 -21.83
C GLY A 453 -5.96 -30.24 -21.17
N THR A 454 -4.93 -31.07 -20.98
CA THR A 454 -5.06 -32.34 -20.28
C THR A 454 -5.39 -32.12 -18.79
N PRO A 455 -6.28 -32.93 -18.18
CA PRO A 455 -6.51 -32.88 -16.74
C PRO A 455 -5.19 -33.05 -15.96
N GLN A 456 -5.07 -32.35 -14.84
CA GLN A 456 -3.90 -32.40 -13.96
C GLN A 456 -4.28 -32.98 -12.60
N GLU A 457 -5.28 -32.39 -11.95
CA GLU A 457 -5.84 -32.88 -10.68
C GLU A 457 -7.35 -32.68 -10.62
N LEU A 458 -8.04 -33.66 -10.04
CA LEU A 458 -9.42 -33.59 -9.58
C LEU A 458 -9.39 -33.75 -8.05
N LYS A 459 -9.94 -32.77 -7.34
CA LYS A 459 -10.04 -32.74 -5.89
C LYS A 459 -11.48 -32.49 -5.49
N HIS A 460 -11.88 -33.05 -4.35
CA HIS A 460 -13.11 -32.67 -3.67
C HIS A 460 -12.75 -32.16 -2.27
N PHE A 461 -13.22 -30.96 -1.93
CA PHE A 461 -13.01 -30.29 -0.66
C PHE A 461 -14.30 -30.36 0.18
N ALA A 462 -14.18 -30.61 1.48
CA ALA A 462 -15.29 -30.73 2.41
C ALA A 462 -16.14 -29.46 2.47
N LYS A 463 -17.45 -29.60 2.74
CA LYS A 463 -18.36 -28.44 2.89
C LYS A 463 -18.16 -27.65 4.19
N LYS A 464 -17.37 -28.17 5.15
CA LYS A 464 -17.08 -27.58 6.47
C LYS A 464 -15.56 -27.50 6.68
N LYS A 465 -15.07 -26.36 7.18
CA LYS A 465 -13.66 -26.14 7.51
C LYS A 465 -13.46 -26.21 9.03
N PRO A 466 -12.48 -26.98 9.55
CA PRO A 466 -12.06 -26.85 10.94
C PRO A 466 -11.56 -25.42 11.25
N ALA A 467 -11.78 -24.94 12.48
CA ALA A 467 -11.42 -23.57 12.87
C ALA A 467 -9.95 -23.24 12.54
N ASN A 468 -9.04 -24.16 12.90
CA ASN A 468 -7.59 -23.98 12.78
C ASN A 468 -7.00 -24.42 11.42
N ALA A 469 -7.82 -24.76 10.42
CA ALA A 469 -7.34 -25.22 9.11
C ALA A 469 -7.23 -24.07 8.11
N ASN A 470 -6.13 -24.00 7.35
CA ASN A 470 -5.89 -22.96 6.33
C ASN A 470 -6.75 -23.15 5.07
N GLN A 471 -7.27 -24.36 4.84
CA GLN A 471 -8.11 -24.72 3.70
C GLN A 471 -9.20 -25.70 4.16
N TYR A 472 -10.25 -25.88 3.36
CA TYR A 472 -11.18 -27.00 3.55
C TYR A 472 -10.40 -28.33 3.37
N PRO A 473 -10.61 -29.34 4.22
CA PRO A 473 -9.94 -30.64 4.06
C PRO A 473 -10.46 -31.36 2.81
N LEU A 474 -9.67 -32.27 2.24
CA LEU A 474 -10.11 -33.11 1.12
C LEU A 474 -11.13 -34.16 1.60
N GLU A 475 -12.18 -34.38 0.82
CA GLU A 475 -13.34 -35.19 1.16
C GLU A 475 -13.97 -35.77 -0.11
N GLY A 476 -13.85 -37.08 -0.33
CA GLY A 476 -14.30 -37.77 -1.54
C GLY A 476 -13.17 -38.12 -2.51
N GLU A 477 -13.51 -38.19 -3.80
CA GLU A 477 -12.61 -38.67 -4.86
C GLU A 477 -11.42 -37.74 -5.12
N TYR A 478 -10.24 -38.35 -5.28
CA TYR A 478 -9.04 -37.69 -5.78
C TYR A 478 -8.51 -38.46 -7.00
N SER A 479 -8.15 -37.70 -8.03
CA SER A 479 -7.45 -38.21 -9.20
C SER A 479 -6.36 -37.24 -9.64
N ARG A 480 -5.22 -37.76 -10.07
CA ARG A 480 -4.10 -37.01 -10.63
C ARG A 480 -3.61 -37.67 -11.89
N TRP A 481 -3.21 -36.86 -12.86
CA TRP A 481 -2.66 -37.29 -14.14
C TRP A 481 -1.24 -36.74 -14.35
N TYR A 482 -0.50 -37.34 -15.26
CA TYR A 482 0.74 -36.80 -15.83
C TYR A 482 0.42 -35.89 -17.03
N ALA A 483 1.39 -35.05 -17.42
CA ALA A 483 1.24 -34.10 -18.53
C ALA A 483 1.09 -34.76 -19.92
N ASN A 484 1.24 -36.08 -20.04
CA ASN A 484 0.93 -36.84 -21.26
C ASN A 484 -0.52 -37.37 -21.29
N GLY A 485 -1.33 -37.06 -20.27
CA GLY A 485 -2.70 -37.55 -20.11
C GLY A 485 -2.84 -38.90 -19.39
N ASP A 486 -1.74 -39.61 -19.10
CA ASP A 486 -1.80 -40.85 -18.33
C ASP A 486 -2.23 -40.57 -16.88
N LEU A 487 -3.07 -41.44 -16.34
CA LEU A 487 -3.39 -41.43 -14.91
C LEU A 487 -2.12 -41.67 -14.08
N ASN A 488 -2.01 -41.03 -12.92
CA ASN A 488 -0.85 -41.09 -12.02
C ASN A 488 -1.24 -41.70 -10.66
N GLU A 489 -2.27 -41.15 -10.02
CA GLU A 489 -2.76 -41.62 -8.73
C GLU A 489 -4.28 -41.41 -8.63
N THR A 490 -4.99 -42.37 -8.04
CA THR A 490 -6.40 -42.22 -7.65
C THR A 490 -6.67 -42.79 -6.26
N GLY A 491 -7.71 -42.28 -5.60
CA GLY A 491 -8.18 -42.80 -4.32
C GLY A 491 -9.23 -41.91 -3.66
N LEU A 492 -9.47 -42.14 -2.37
CA LEU A 492 -10.44 -41.41 -1.57
C LEU A 492 -9.76 -40.69 -0.40
N TYR A 493 -10.19 -39.46 -0.13
CA TYR A 493 -9.91 -38.73 1.10
C TYR A 493 -11.14 -38.67 2.01
N GLU A 494 -10.93 -38.75 3.31
CA GLU A 494 -11.93 -38.46 4.34
C GLU A 494 -11.26 -37.60 5.42
N GLN A 495 -11.85 -36.44 5.72
CA GLN A 495 -11.31 -35.44 6.64
C GLN A 495 -9.87 -35.01 6.32
N GLY A 496 -9.50 -35.02 5.04
CA GLY A 496 -8.17 -34.68 4.54
C GLY A 496 -7.14 -35.82 4.61
N LYS A 497 -7.55 -37.04 4.99
CA LYS A 497 -6.67 -38.22 5.12
C LYS A 497 -7.00 -39.29 4.09
N LYS A 498 -5.98 -39.97 3.54
CA LYS A 498 -6.17 -41.10 2.63
C LYS A 498 -6.98 -42.20 3.32
N THR A 499 -8.03 -42.68 2.66
CA THR A 499 -8.90 -43.77 3.11
C THR A 499 -9.26 -44.67 1.93
N GLY A 500 -9.67 -45.92 2.20
CA GLY A 500 -10.05 -46.89 1.18
C GLY A 500 -8.92 -47.27 0.22
N LEU A 501 -9.29 -47.74 -0.97
CA LEU A 501 -8.34 -48.20 -1.98
C LEU A 501 -7.73 -47.04 -2.78
N TRP A 502 -6.41 -46.98 -2.76
CA TRP A 502 -5.58 -46.10 -3.57
C TRP A 502 -4.87 -46.89 -4.67
N ARG A 503 -4.78 -46.30 -5.86
CA ARG A 503 -4.06 -46.87 -7.01
C ARG A 503 -3.03 -45.89 -7.52
N GLN A 504 -1.81 -46.38 -7.73
CA GLN A 504 -0.74 -45.64 -8.39
C GLN A 504 -0.44 -46.24 -9.76
N TYR A 505 -0.01 -45.39 -10.68
CA TYR A 505 0.18 -45.72 -12.08
C TYR A 505 1.55 -45.25 -12.58
N GLN A 506 2.14 -46.06 -13.45
CA GLN A 506 3.43 -45.81 -14.10
C GLN A 506 3.32 -46.26 -15.56
N GLN A 507 3.55 -45.34 -16.51
CA GLN A 507 3.42 -45.61 -17.96
C GLN A 507 2.04 -46.22 -18.33
N GLY A 508 0.96 -45.62 -17.81
CA GLY A 508 -0.43 -46.07 -18.02
C GLY A 508 -0.84 -47.37 -17.27
N LEU A 509 0.11 -48.15 -16.75
CA LEU A 509 -0.16 -49.39 -16.01
C LEU A 509 -0.23 -49.13 -14.50
N ILE A 510 -1.04 -49.91 -13.77
CA ILE A 510 -1.05 -49.88 -12.30
C ILE A 510 0.33 -50.35 -11.81
N SER A 511 0.96 -49.56 -10.93
CA SER A 511 2.24 -49.84 -10.28
C SER A 511 2.06 -50.26 -8.81
N SER A 512 1.01 -49.79 -8.14
CA SER A 512 0.56 -50.36 -6.86
C SER A 512 -0.93 -50.16 -6.58
N GLU A 513 -1.49 -51.10 -5.81
CA GLU A 513 -2.79 -51.00 -5.15
C GLU A 513 -2.56 -51.01 -3.62
N GLN A 514 -3.17 -50.07 -2.91
CA GLN A 514 -2.88 -49.80 -1.50
C GLN A 514 -4.16 -49.47 -0.73
N GLU A 515 -4.54 -50.26 0.27
CA GLU A 515 -5.63 -49.90 1.18
C GLU A 515 -5.12 -49.03 2.34
N TYR A 516 -5.80 -47.90 2.56
CA TYR A 516 -5.52 -46.93 3.62
C TYR A 516 -6.69 -46.82 4.60
N LEU A 517 -6.36 -46.62 5.89
CA LEU A 517 -7.27 -46.15 6.92
C LEU A 517 -6.64 -44.94 7.62
N THR A 518 -7.17 -43.74 7.39
CA THR A 518 -6.71 -42.49 7.99
C THR A 518 -5.21 -42.22 7.82
N ASP A 519 -4.75 -42.12 6.57
CA ASP A 519 -3.33 -41.95 6.13
C ASP A 519 -2.38 -43.11 6.41
N LYS A 520 -2.82 -44.18 7.09
CA LYS A 520 -2.00 -45.37 7.32
C LYS A 520 -2.39 -46.49 6.37
N LEU A 521 -1.41 -47.17 5.78
CA LEU A 521 -1.61 -48.44 5.08
C LEU A 521 -2.21 -49.44 6.07
N ASN A 522 -3.41 -49.91 5.76
CA ASN A 522 -4.20 -50.79 6.62
C ASN A 522 -5.20 -51.55 5.75
N GLY A 523 -4.97 -52.85 5.56
CA GLY A 523 -5.64 -53.67 4.56
C GLY A 523 -4.69 -54.25 3.50
N LYS A 524 -5.22 -54.60 2.34
CA LYS A 524 -4.51 -55.23 1.23
C LYS A 524 -3.48 -54.28 0.58
N TYR A 525 -2.35 -54.86 0.18
CA TYR A 525 -1.34 -54.22 -0.65
C TYR A 525 -0.91 -55.13 -1.79
N THR A 526 -0.79 -54.56 -2.99
CA THR A 526 -0.24 -55.23 -4.18
C THR A 526 0.71 -54.27 -4.90
N GLN A 527 1.90 -54.74 -5.28
CA GLN A 527 2.83 -53.99 -6.11
C GLN A 527 3.04 -54.69 -7.45
N TYR A 528 3.19 -53.90 -8.51
CA TYR A 528 3.36 -54.36 -9.88
C TYR A 528 4.63 -53.76 -10.50
N TYR A 529 5.16 -54.43 -11.51
CA TYR A 529 6.24 -53.94 -12.37
C TYR A 529 5.94 -54.41 -13.79
N GLU A 530 5.82 -53.48 -14.75
CA GLU A 530 5.42 -53.79 -16.15
C GLU A 530 4.13 -54.65 -16.22
N GLY A 531 3.14 -54.34 -15.36
CA GLY A 531 1.87 -55.07 -15.22
C GLY A 531 1.95 -56.37 -14.38
N ARG A 532 3.15 -56.92 -14.16
CA ARG A 532 3.37 -58.17 -13.41
C ARG A 532 3.38 -57.92 -11.89
N GLN A 533 2.56 -58.65 -11.14
CA GLN A 533 2.48 -58.55 -9.66
C GLN A 533 3.79 -58.99 -9.00
N ARG A 534 4.57 -58.06 -8.44
CA ARG A 534 5.88 -58.33 -7.80
C ARG A 534 5.78 -58.76 -6.34
N THR A 535 4.82 -58.21 -5.59
CA THR A 535 4.55 -58.64 -4.21
C THR A 535 3.11 -58.32 -3.83
N SER A 536 2.56 -59.12 -2.92
CA SER A 536 1.25 -58.88 -2.32
C SER A 536 1.23 -59.30 -0.85
N GLY A 537 0.44 -58.62 -0.03
CA GLY A 537 0.27 -58.96 1.38
C GLY A 537 -0.74 -58.03 2.05
N GLN A 538 -0.66 -57.92 3.37
CA GLN A 538 -1.46 -56.99 4.16
C GLN A 538 -0.59 -56.08 5.03
N TYR A 539 -1.06 -54.86 5.22
CA TYR A 539 -0.55 -53.93 6.22
C TYR A 539 -1.57 -53.77 7.36
N ARG A 540 -1.08 -53.51 8.57
CA ARG A 540 -1.83 -52.95 9.68
C ARG A 540 -1.02 -51.79 10.23
N ASP A 541 -1.60 -50.58 10.24
CA ASP A 541 -0.94 -49.36 10.73
C ASP A 541 0.48 -49.12 10.16
N ASN A 542 0.65 -49.20 8.83
CA ASN A 542 1.93 -49.11 8.11
C ASN A 542 2.94 -50.26 8.37
N GLN A 543 2.56 -51.30 9.11
CA GLN A 543 3.42 -52.45 9.40
C GLN A 543 2.95 -53.70 8.66
N LYS A 544 3.87 -54.48 8.07
CA LYS A 544 3.54 -55.75 7.42
C LYS A 544 2.89 -56.72 8.41
N GLU A 545 1.76 -57.30 8.03
CA GLU A 545 0.99 -58.24 8.84
C GLU A 545 0.54 -59.44 7.97
N GLY A 546 0.45 -60.62 8.57
CA GLY A 546 0.00 -61.83 7.91
C GLY A 546 0.95 -62.33 6.81
N GLN A 547 0.41 -63.05 5.84
CA GLN A 547 1.20 -63.65 4.77
C GLN A 547 1.53 -62.64 3.68
N TRP A 548 2.83 -62.50 3.41
CA TRP A 548 3.37 -61.78 2.27
C TRP A 548 3.90 -62.75 1.24
N ILE A 549 3.59 -62.50 -0.03
CA ILE A 549 4.04 -63.28 -1.18
C ILE A 549 4.93 -62.37 -2.05
N GLU A 550 6.07 -62.88 -2.47
CA GLU A 550 6.95 -62.24 -3.45
C GLU A 550 7.02 -63.09 -4.71
N TYR A 551 7.07 -62.44 -5.85
CA TYR A 551 7.07 -63.08 -7.16
C TYR A 551 8.30 -62.68 -7.97
N ARG A 552 8.77 -63.62 -8.79
CA ARG A 552 9.83 -63.45 -9.78
C ARG A 552 9.28 -63.86 -11.15
N TYR A 553 9.90 -63.36 -12.21
CA TYR A 553 9.47 -63.59 -13.58
C TYR A 553 10.68 -63.79 -14.47
N GLU A 554 10.53 -64.62 -15.49
CA GLU A 554 11.44 -64.72 -16.64
C GLU A 554 10.92 -63.85 -17.80
N GLU A 555 11.76 -63.63 -18.81
CA GLU A 555 11.43 -62.76 -19.95
C GLU A 555 10.19 -63.26 -20.72
N LYS A 556 10.09 -64.59 -20.88
CA LYS A 556 9.00 -65.31 -21.58
C LYS A 556 7.62 -65.28 -20.90
N ASP A 557 7.55 -64.85 -19.64
CA ASP A 557 6.32 -64.96 -18.86
C ASP A 557 5.26 -63.92 -19.30
N PRO A 558 3.96 -64.21 -19.19
CA PRO A 558 2.93 -63.22 -19.52
C PRO A 558 3.04 -61.99 -18.61
N THR A 559 2.80 -60.80 -19.17
CA THR A 559 2.71 -59.54 -18.40
C THR A 559 1.37 -59.39 -17.67
N PHE A 560 0.31 -60.02 -18.19
CA PHE A 560 -1.05 -59.97 -17.64
C PHE A 560 -1.68 -61.37 -17.58
N GLY A 561 -2.58 -61.57 -16.61
CA GLY A 561 -3.31 -62.83 -16.44
C GLY A 561 -2.95 -63.57 -15.13
N PRO A 562 -3.27 -64.88 -15.02
CA PRO A 562 -2.94 -65.67 -13.84
C PRO A 562 -1.43 -65.80 -13.68
N ILE A 563 -0.95 -65.76 -12.42
CA ILE A 563 0.47 -65.89 -12.11
C ILE A 563 0.89 -67.37 -12.29
N PRO A 564 1.93 -67.69 -13.09
CA PRO A 564 2.43 -69.06 -13.21
C PRO A 564 2.89 -69.62 -11.86
N GLU A 565 2.62 -70.89 -11.56
CA GLU A 565 2.88 -71.46 -10.23
C GLU A 565 4.36 -71.38 -9.80
N GLY A 566 5.29 -71.56 -10.76
CA GLY A 566 6.74 -71.43 -10.56
C GLY A 566 7.24 -70.02 -10.24
N ASN A 567 6.39 -68.99 -10.40
CA ASN A 567 6.80 -67.59 -10.24
C ASN A 567 6.70 -67.09 -8.80
N VAL A 568 6.10 -67.86 -7.88
CA VAL A 568 6.19 -67.60 -6.45
C VAL A 568 7.65 -67.77 -6.00
N TYR A 569 8.28 -66.69 -5.53
CA TYR A 569 9.63 -66.72 -4.96
C TYR A 569 9.59 -67.09 -3.48
N SER A 570 8.77 -66.38 -2.70
CA SER A 570 8.67 -66.54 -1.25
C SER A 570 7.21 -66.44 -0.76
N LYS A 571 6.92 -67.13 0.35
CA LYS A 571 5.76 -66.87 1.22
C LYS A 571 6.29 -66.65 2.63
N THR A 572 6.08 -65.47 3.20
CA THR A 572 6.65 -65.07 4.50
C THR A 572 5.56 -64.53 5.41
N GLN A 573 5.45 -65.07 6.62
CA GLN A 573 4.54 -64.55 7.65
C GLN A 573 5.18 -63.37 8.40
N TYR A 574 4.40 -62.31 8.60
CA TYR A 574 4.79 -61.10 9.33
C TYR A 574 3.80 -60.80 10.47
N HIS A 575 4.32 -60.24 11.56
CA HIS A 575 3.55 -59.64 12.63
C HIS A 575 4.24 -58.34 13.08
N ALA A 576 3.49 -57.24 13.16
CA ALA A 576 4.00 -55.92 13.53
C ALA A 576 5.26 -55.50 12.74
N GLY A 577 5.28 -55.79 11.43
CA GLY A 577 6.38 -55.45 10.52
C GLY A 577 7.61 -56.34 10.60
N LYS A 578 7.67 -57.30 11.53
CA LYS A 578 8.76 -58.26 11.67
C LYS A 578 8.33 -59.65 11.20
N ARG A 579 9.27 -60.46 10.71
CA ARG A 579 9.00 -61.86 10.34
C ARG A 579 8.61 -62.66 11.58
N HIS A 580 7.45 -63.30 11.58
CA HIS A 580 6.95 -64.08 12.71
C HIS A 580 6.03 -65.18 12.14
N GLY A 581 6.33 -66.44 12.44
CA GLY A 581 5.79 -67.60 11.73
C GLY A 581 6.77 -68.14 10.67
N LYS A 582 6.26 -68.67 9.56
CA LYS A 582 7.05 -69.39 8.55
C LYS A 582 7.47 -68.50 7.37
N GLU A 583 8.72 -68.67 6.91
CA GLU A 583 9.23 -68.26 5.60
C GLU A 583 9.43 -69.52 4.75
N GLU A 584 8.78 -69.59 3.60
CA GLU A 584 8.92 -70.66 2.60
C GLU A 584 9.50 -70.08 1.31
N LEU A 585 10.60 -70.64 0.81
CA LEU A 585 11.20 -70.26 -0.47
C LEU A 585 11.05 -71.39 -1.50
N PHE A 586 10.71 -71.02 -2.73
CA PHE A 586 10.37 -71.95 -3.82
C PHE A 586 11.31 -71.77 -5.01
N SER A 587 11.62 -72.84 -5.75
CA SER A 587 12.34 -72.82 -7.02
C SER A 587 11.43 -72.43 -8.19
N PHE A 588 11.99 -72.15 -9.37
CA PHE A 588 11.18 -71.94 -10.59
C PHE A 588 10.34 -73.17 -11.00
N SER A 589 10.70 -74.37 -10.54
CA SER A 589 9.89 -75.58 -10.69
C SER A 589 8.76 -75.72 -9.65
N GLY A 590 8.52 -74.69 -8.82
CA GLY A 590 7.51 -74.70 -7.75
C GLY A 590 7.92 -75.49 -6.50
N VAL A 591 9.12 -76.08 -6.47
CA VAL A 591 9.61 -76.90 -5.36
C VAL A 591 10.05 -76.01 -4.19
N ARG A 592 9.46 -76.18 -3.01
CA ARG A 592 9.90 -75.49 -1.80
C ARG A 592 11.28 -76.02 -1.38
N TYR A 593 12.34 -75.21 -1.53
CA TYR A 593 13.71 -75.62 -1.21
C TYR A 593 14.19 -75.15 0.17
N ARG A 594 13.47 -74.21 0.82
CA ARG A 594 13.74 -73.80 2.21
C ARG A 594 12.46 -73.50 2.96
N LEU A 595 12.39 -73.95 4.21
CA LEU A 595 11.45 -73.50 5.24
C LEU A 595 12.27 -72.98 6.43
N THR A 596 11.94 -71.80 6.93
CA THR A 596 12.57 -71.23 8.14
C THR A 596 11.51 -70.60 9.01
N THR A 597 11.49 -70.99 10.29
CA THR A 597 10.58 -70.38 11.28
C THR A 597 11.26 -69.16 11.93
N PHE A 598 10.47 -68.11 12.17
CA PHE A 598 10.88 -66.85 12.77
C PHE A 598 9.96 -66.48 13.94
N ASP A 599 10.51 -65.81 14.93
CA ASP A 599 9.76 -65.10 15.97
C ASP A 599 10.29 -63.66 16.08
N MET A 600 9.43 -62.69 15.78
CA MET A 600 9.71 -61.25 15.84
C MET A 600 11.05 -60.83 15.20
N GLY A 601 11.38 -61.47 14.08
CA GLY A 601 12.60 -61.24 13.29
C GLY A 601 13.76 -62.20 13.59
N ALA A 602 13.78 -62.88 14.74
CA ALA A 602 14.80 -63.87 15.07
C ALA A 602 14.44 -65.24 14.47
N LYS A 603 15.40 -65.90 13.82
CA LYS A 603 15.22 -67.30 13.35
C LYS A 603 15.08 -68.21 14.57
N THR A 604 13.98 -68.93 14.70
CA THR A 604 13.74 -69.83 15.83
C THR A 604 12.75 -70.93 15.46
N GLY A 605 12.83 -72.09 16.11
CA GLY A 605 11.98 -73.24 15.79
C GLY A 605 12.48 -74.00 14.56
N ASP A 606 11.57 -74.59 13.80
CA ASP A 606 11.91 -75.54 12.74
C ASP A 606 12.59 -74.87 11.53
N TYR A 607 13.67 -75.48 11.07
CA TYR A 607 14.42 -75.15 9.86
C TYR A 607 14.55 -76.40 8.98
N GLN A 608 14.23 -76.27 7.69
CA GLN A 608 14.31 -77.37 6.72
C GLN A 608 14.82 -76.87 5.36
N THR A 609 15.66 -77.67 4.70
CA THR A 609 16.00 -77.51 3.27
C THR A 609 15.58 -78.74 2.48
N PHE A 610 15.34 -78.57 1.18
CA PHE A 610 14.87 -79.63 0.28
C PHE A 610 15.62 -79.55 -1.04
N PHE A 611 15.88 -80.71 -1.65
CA PHE A 611 16.50 -80.81 -2.97
C PHE A 611 15.58 -80.20 -4.05
N VAL A 612 16.11 -79.26 -4.84
CA VAL A 612 15.35 -78.55 -5.89
C VAL A 612 14.88 -79.49 -7.02
N THR A 613 15.60 -80.59 -7.22
CA THR A 613 15.38 -81.63 -8.24
C THR A 613 14.14 -82.47 -8.00
N ASN A 614 13.88 -82.89 -6.75
CA ASN A 614 12.83 -83.86 -6.41
C ASN A 614 11.95 -83.47 -5.20
N GLY A 615 12.24 -82.36 -4.52
CA GLY A 615 11.50 -81.88 -3.36
C GLY A 615 11.67 -82.69 -2.07
N GLN A 616 12.58 -83.68 -2.04
CA GLN A 616 12.88 -84.45 -0.84
C GLN A 616 13.67 -83.62 0.17
N LEU A 617 13.50 -83.94 1.45
CA LEU A 617 14.13 -83.25 2.57
C LEU A 617 15.65 -83.48 2.56
N GLU A 618 16.44 -82.40 2.44
CA GLU A 618 17.90 -82.44 2.43
C GLU A 618 18.47 -82.30 3.84
N GLN A 619 17.89 -81.40 4.64
CA GLN A 619 18.30 -81.11 6.01
C GLN A 619 17.11 -80.66 6.86
N SER A 620 17.12 -80.99 8.15
CA SER A 620 16.11 -80.59 9.12
C SER A 620 16.73 -80.45 10.51
N GLY A 621 16.24 -79.51 11.29
CA GLY A 621 16.60 -79.33 12.70
C GLY A 621 15.93 -78.10 13.29
N LYS A 622 16.37 -77.70 14.49
CA LYS A 622 15.85 -76.53 15.19
C LYS A 622 16.90 -75.43 15.36
N LEU A 623 16.46 -74.19 15.21
CA LEU A 623 17.25 -72.99 15.48
C LEU A 623 16.73 -72.29 16.74
N ILE A 624 17.62 -71.62 17.48
CA ILE A 624 17.27 -70.59 18.46
C ILE A 624 18.14 -69.37 18.16
N LYS A 625 17.51 -68.21 17.95
CA LYS A 625 18.16 -66.93 17.59
C LYS A 625 19.10 -66.99 16.37
N GLY A 626 18.94 -67.99 15.50
CA GLY A 626 19.80 -68.22 14.33
C GLY A 626 20.76 -69.40 14.45
N ASN A 627 21.00 -69.91 15.67
CA ASN A 627 22.02 -70.91 15.94
C ASN A 627 21.38 -72.30 16.08
N LYS A 628 22.04 -73.37 15.60
CA LYS A 628 21.56 -74.75 15.68
C LYS A 628 21.46 -75.23 17.12
N THR A 629 20.35 -75.90 17.43
CA THR A 629 20.10 -76.56 18.72
C THR A 629 19.38 -77.89 18.54
N GLY A 630 19.59 -78.82 19.47
CA GLY A 630 18.95 -80.13 19.50
C GLY A 630 19.44 -81.04 18.37
N GLN A 631 18.64 -82.06 18.04
CA GLN A 631 18.98 -82.98 16.95
C GLN A 631 18.77 -82.33 15.58
N TRP A 632 19.79 -82.46 14.75
CA TRP A 632 19.82 -82.11 13.34
C TRP A 632 20.05 -83.36 12.51
N GLN A 633 19.41 -83.44 11.37
CA GLN A 633 19.53 -84.55 10.43
C GLN A 633 19.66 -84.03 9.01
N SER A 634 20.41 -84.76 8.20
CA SER A 634 20.50 -84.57 6.75
C SER A 634 20.35 -85.91 6.05
N TRP A 635 19.85 -85.88 4.82
CA TRP A 635 19.60 -87.03 3.96
C TRP A 635 20.36 -86.90 2.64
N TYR A 636 20.53 -88.03 1.96
CA TYR A 636 20.89 -88.09 0.56
C TYR A 636 19.66 -87.85 -0.32
N GLU A 637 19.87 -87.56 -1.60
CA GLU A 637 18.79 -87.31 -2.58
C GLU A 637 17.91 -88.54 -2.85
N ASN A 638 18.34 -89.74 -2.42
CA ASN A 638 17.55 -90.98 -2.41
C ASN A 638 16.67 -91.15 -1.16
N GLY A 639 16.68 -90.19 -0.23
CA GLY A 639 15.89 -90.20 1.01
C GLY A 639 16.51 -90.98 2.17
N LEU A 640 17.69 -91.61 2.01
CA LEU A 640 18.39 -92.28 3.11
C LEU A 640 19.14 -91.26 3.98
N PRO A 641 19.25 -91.49 5.31
CA PRO A 641 19.97 -90.58 6.20
C PRO A 641 21.44 -90.50 5.80
N LYS A 642 21.99 -89.29 5.83
CA LYS A 642 23.40 -88.98 5.54
C LYS A 642 24.17 -88.75 6.84
N TRP A 643 23.57 -88.01 7.77
CA TRP A 643 24.03 -87.88 9.14
C TRP A 643 22.91 -87.43 10.08
N VAL A 644 23.05 -87.75 11.36
CA VAL A 644 22.29 -87.22 12.49
C VAL A 644 23.30 -86.68 13.50
N ALA A 645 23.07 -85.51 14.07
CA ALA A 645 23.99 -84.88 15.01
C ALA A 645 23.25 -83.98 16.00
N THR A 646 23.69 -83.98 17.25
CA THR A 646 23.14 -83.07 18.28
C THR A 646 23.98 -81.79 18.36
N TYR A 647 23.32 -80.65 18.39
CA TYR A 647 23.93 -79.32 18.44
C TYR A 647 23.49 -78.54 19.68
N GLU A 648 24.39 -77.71 20.20
CA GLU A 648 24.12 -76.66 21.18
C GLU A 648 24.88 -75.40 20.76
N ASP A 649 24.16 -74.30 20.56
CA ASP A 649 24.71 -73.00 20.15
C ASP A 649 25.66 -73.09 18.93
N ASP A 650 25.16 -73.69 17.83
CA ASP A 650 25.89 -74.02 16.59
C ASP A 650 27.02 -75.06 16.68
N LYS A 651 27.41 -75.49 17.87
CA LYS A 651 28.48 -76.49 18.10
C LYS A 651 27.93 -77.89 18.26
N LEU A 652 28.64 -78.91 17.80
CA LEU A 652 28.30 -80.30 18.07
C LEU A 652 28.44 -80.57 19.57
N ASN A 653 27.35 -81.00 20.22
CA ASN A 653 27.32 -81.40 21.62
C ASN A 653 26.32 -82.53 21.83
N GLY A 654 26.78 -83.69 22.28
CA GLY A 654 26.04 -84.96 22.34
C GLY A 654 26.28 -85.86 21.12
N PRO A 655 25.39 -86.85 20.86
CA PRO A 655 25.66 -87.91 19.90
C PRO A 655 25.62 -87.43 18.45
N ARG A 656 26.53 -87.98 17.65
CA ARG A 656 26.61 -87.82 16.20
C ARG A 656 26.78 -89.19 15.53
N LYS A 657 26.08 -89.38 14.41
CA LYS A 657 26.11 -90.58 13.58
C LYS A 657 26.14 -90.18 12.10
N THR A 658 27.01 -90.80 11.33
CA THR A 658 27.09 -90.64 9.87
C THR A 658 26.83 -91.96 9.18
N PHE A 659 26.35 -91.91 7.94
CA PHE A 659 25.91 -93.07 7.18
C PHE A 659 26.56 -93.07 5.79
N TYR A 660 26.56 -94.23 5.15
CA TYR A 660 26.79 -94.39 3.72
C TYR A 660 25.50 -94.13 2.93
N ASP A 661 25.61 -93.99 1.61
CA ASP A 661 24.50 -93.74 0.68
C ASP A 661 23.56 -94.95 0.48
N ASP A 662 23.95 -96.12 0.97
CA ASP A 662 23.13 -97.33 1.15
C ASP A 662 22.39 -97.39 2.51
N GLY A 663 22.61 -96.39 3.38
CA GLY A 663 22.00 -96.30 4.71
C GLY A 663 22.73 -97.05 5.82
N GLN A 664 23.83 -97.76 5.54
CA GLN A 664 24.63 -98.40 6.59
C GLN A 664 25.34 -97.35 7.45
N THR A 665 25.56 -97.66 8.74
CA THR A 665 26.31 -96.75 9.63
C THR A 665 27.75 -96.67 9.16
N LYS A 666 28.28 -95.44 9.02
CA LYS A 666 29.67 -95.16 8.65
C LYS A 666 30.50 -94.82 9.88
N SER A 667 29.98 -93.97 10.77
CA SER A 667 30.59 -93.70 12.07
C SER A 667 29.57 -93.23 13.09
N GLU A 668 29.86 -93.41 14.37
CA GLU A 668 29.08 -92.89 15.49
C GLU A 668 29.96 -92.57 16.71
N GLY A 669 29.57 -91.58 17.51
CA GLY A 669 30.26 -91.19 18.74
C GLY A 669 29.75 -89.86 19.27
N ASP A 670 30.10 -89.54 20.51
CA ASP A 670 29.68 -88.30 21.17
C ASP A 670 30.66 -87.15 20.91
N TYR A 671 30.13 -85.92 20.90
CA TYR A 671 30.91 -84.70 20.75
C TYR A 671 30.65 -83.76 21.93
N GLN A 672 31.63 -82.93 22.26
CA GLN A 672 31.48 -81.85 23.23
C GLN A 672 32.19 -80.61 22.68
N HIS A 673 31.44 -79.54 22.43
CA HIS A 673 31.96 -78.30 21.82
C HIS A 673 32.79 -78.54 20.54
N ASP A 674 32.20 -79.25 19.56
CA ASP A 674 32.82 -79.65 18.28
C ASP A 674 33.96 -80.68 18.37
N GLN A 675 34.38 -81.09 19.57
CA GLN A 675 35.45 -82.06 19.78
C GLN A 675 34.90 -83.47 20.07
N PRO A 676 35.46 -84.55 19.50
CA PRO A 676 35.07 -85.91 19.86
C PRO A 676 35.34 -86.21 21.35
N SER A 677 34.42 -86.91 21.98
CA SER A 677 34.44 -87.33 23.38
C SER A 677 33.81 -88.73 23.53
N GLY A 678 34.22 -89.50 24.53
CA GLY A 678 33.74 -90.87 24.75
C GLY A 678 34.20 -91.84 23.67
N ASN A 679 33.46 -92.94 23.47
CA ASN A 679 33.81 -93.98 22.51
C ASN A 679 33.27 -93.64 21.11
N HIS A 680 34.16 -93.58 20.13
CA HIS A 680 33.85 -93.41 18.71
C HIS A 680 34.03 -94.72 17.98
N LYS A 681 33.11 -95.02 17.05
CA LYS A 681 33.15 -96.19 16.19
C LYS A 681 33.11 -95.77 14.74
N GLU A 682 33.93 -96.41 13.91
CA GLU A 682 33.86 -96.35 12.45
C GLU A 682 33.59 -97.75 11.92
N TYR A 683 32.86 -97.84 10.81
CA TYR A 683 32.44 -99.09 10.18
C TYR A 683 32.84 -99.09 8.70
N TYR A 684 32.99 -100.29 8.13
CA TYR A 684 33.10 -100.46 6.68
C TYR A 684 31.72 -100.35 5.99
N PRO A 685 31.67 -100.14 4.66
CA PRO A 685 30.43 -100.25 3.88
C PRO A 685 29.76 -101.64 3.90
N THR A 686 30.36 -102.62 4.58
CA THR A 686 29.79 -103.95 4.82
C THR A 686 29.10 -104.06 6.19
N GLY A 687 29.09 -102.98 6.99
CA GLY A 687 28.57 -102.96 8.36
C GLY A 687 29.51 -103.59 9.40
N ALA A 688 30.63 -104.19 8.97
CA ALA A 688 31.68 -104.64 9.87
C ALA A 688 32.32 -103.44 10.58
N LEU A 689 32.54 -103.56 11.90
CA LEU A 689 33.31 -102.58 12.66
C LEU A 689 34.71 -102.45 12.04
N LYS A 690 35.20 -101.22 11.89
CA LYS A 690 36.50 -100.85 11.31
C LYS A 690 37.44 -100.30 12.37
N ALA A 691 36.92 -99.43 13.24
CA ALA A 691 37.64 -98.84 14.36
C ALA A 691 36.69 -98.62 15.54
N GLU A 692 37.21 -98.70 16.75
CA GLU A 692 36.59 -98.28 18.00
C GLU A 692 37.68 -97.62 18.85
N GLU A 693 37.54 -96.32 19.16
CA GLU A 693 38.54 -95.49 19.81
C GLU A 693 37.93 -94.70 20.97
N SER A 694 38.62 -94.61 22.12
CA SER A 694 38.24 -93.73 23.22
C SER A 694 38.83 -92.32 23.03
N TRP A 695 38.00 -91.28 23.23
CA TRP A 695 38.35 -89.88 23.06
C TRP A 695 38.04 -89.04 24.31
N LEU A 696 38.90 -88.07 24.63
CA LEU A 696 38.71 -87.09 25.70
C LEU A 696 39.24 -85.72 25.24
N ASN A 697 38.42 -84.67 25.36
CA ASN A 697 38.78 -83.29 24.96
C ASN A 697 39.38 -83.21 23.54
N GLY A 698 38.79 -83.91 22.58
CA GLY A 698 39.23 -83.89 21.18
C GLY A 698 40.51 -84.66 20.87
N ARG A 699 40.99 -85.49 21.80
CA ARG A 699 42.20 -86.33 21.64
C ARG A 699 41.89 -87.78 21.97
N ARG A 700 42.62 -88.72 21.36
CA ARG A 700 42.52 -90.14 21.70
C ARG A 700 43.14 -90.39 23.08
N GLU A 701 42.36 -90.97 23.97
CA GLU A 701 42.68 -91.19 25.39
C GLU A 701 41.91 -92.44 25.87
N GLY A 702 42.62 -93.54 26.17
CA GLY A 702 42.03 -94.83 26.51
C GLY A 702 42.22 -95.90 25.43
N GLU A 703 41.40 -96.95 25.45
CA GLU A 703 41.54 -98.09 24.53
C GLU A 703 41.22 -97.73 23.07
N ALA A 704 41.93 -98.35 22.15
CA ALA A 704 41.63 -98.36 20.73
C ALA A 704 41.71 -99.77 20.16
N ARG A 705 40.75 -100.10 19.29
CA ARG A 705 40.60 -101.40 18.60
C ARG A 705 40.30 -101.15 17.13
N TYR A 706 41.10 -101.71 16.24
CA TYR A 706 40.94 -101.63 14.78
C TYR A 706 40.73 -103.03 14.22
N PHE A 707 39.98 -103.14 13.13
CA PHE A 707 39.48 -104.41 12.61
C PHE A 707 39.73 -104.50 11.10
N HIS A 708 39.92 -105.74 10.61
CA HIS A 708 39.98 -106.04 9.18
C HIS A 708 38.56 -106.03 8.58
N PRO A 709 38.39 -105.88 7.25
CA PRO A 709 37.07 -105.91 6.59
C PRO A 709 36.25 -107.19 6.82
N ASN A 710 36.87 -108.27 7.30
CA ASN A 710 36.23 -109.52 7.69
C ASN A 710 35.75 -109.56 9.16
N GLY A 711 35.84 -108.44 9.89
CA GLY A 711 35.42 -108.31 11.28
C GLY A 711 36.39 -108.86 12.33
N LYS A 712 37.51 -109.49 11.93
CA LYS A 712 38.55 -109.91 12.88
C LYS A 712 39.38 -108.71 13.31
N LEU A 713 39.85 -108.73 14.57
CA LEU A 713 40.72 -107.69 15.11
C LEU A 713 41.99 -107.58 14.23
N SER A 714 42.41 -106.35 13.95
CA SER A 714 43.60 -105.98 13.17
C SER A 714 44.66 -105.37 14.08
N GLU A 715 44.28 -104.44 14.95
CA GLU A 715 45.14 -103.86 15.97
C GLU A 715 44.36 -103.58 17.27
N ARG A 716 45.03 -103.61 18.42
CA ARG A 716 44.52 -103.00 19.66
C ARG A 716 45.64 -102.44 20.52
N GLY A 717 45.32 -101.45 21.33
CA GLY A 717 46.19 -100.93 22.41
C GLY A 717 45.52 -99.73 23.07
N SER A 718 46.31 -98.83 23.66
CA SER A 718 45.80 -97.61 24.28
C SER A 718 46.50 -96.35 23.75
N PHE A 719 45.79 -95.22 23.82
CA PHE A 719 46.34 -93.88 23.58
C PHE A 719 46.36 -93.06 24.87
N ILE A 720 47.38 -92.22 25.02
CA ILE A 720 47.39 -91.10 25.97
C ILE A 720 47.79 -89.83 25.20
N LYS A 721 46.89 -88.85 25.15
CA LYS A 721 47.03 -87.56 24.46
C LYS A 721 47.46 -87.74 23.00
N ASP A 722 46.70 -88.54 22.26
CA ASP A 722 46.90 -88.95 20.86
C ASP A 722 48.08 -89.85 20.54
N ARG A 723 48.89 -90.25 21.53
CA ARG A 723 50.09 -91.08 21.35
C ARG A 723 49.87 -92.49 21.85
N LYS A 724 50.33 -93.50 21.12
CA LYS A 724 50.26 -94.92 21.53
C LYS A 724 51.03 -95.11 22.83
N GLU A 725 50.43 -95.83 23.78
CA GLU A 725 50.96 -96.08 25.12
C GLU A 725 50.60 -97.50 25.59
N GLY A 726 51.54 -98.16 26.28
CA GLY A 726 51.35 -99.51 26.81
C GLY A 726 51.34 -100.59 25.72
N LEU A 727 50.77 -101.74 26.04
CA LEU A 727 50.77 -102.93 25.17
C LEU A 727 49.96 -102.70 23.90
N TRP A 728 50.60 -102.88 22.75
CA TRP A 728 50.00 -102.82 21.43
C TRP A 728 50.11 -104.17 20.71
N LEU A 729 48.99 -104.66 20.22
CA LEU A 729 48.90 -105.90 19.44
C LEU A 729 48.46 -105.57 18.02
N SER A 730 49.03 -106.27 17.04
CA SER A 730 48.46 -106.38 15.69
C SER A 730 48.27 -107.85 15.31
N PHE A 731 47.36 -108.11 14.38
CA PHE A 731 46.90 -109.43 13.99
C PHE A 731 46.80 -109.55 12.46
N TRP A 732 47.03 -110.75 11.94
CA TRP A 732 46.79 -111.07 10.54
C TRP A 732 45.27 -111.16 10.26
N PRO A 733 44.82 -111.03 9.00
CA PRO A 733 43.40 -111.23 8.65
C PRO A 733 42.84 -112.60 9.05
N GLY A 734 43.71 -113.60 9.29
CA GLY A 734 43.34 -114.90 9.85
C GLY A 734 42.89 -114.87 11.32
N GLY A 735 43.25 -113.82 12.08
CA GLY A 735 43.02 -113.70 13.53
C GLY A 735 44.24 -114.06 14.37
N GLU A 736 45.25 -114.70 13.79
CA GLU A 736 46.53 -114.97 14.47
C GLU A 736 47.27 -113.67 14.80
N LYS A 737 47.95 -113.65 15.95
CA LYS A 737 48.82 -112.54 16.35
C LYS A 737 49.88 -112.32 15.27
N ARG A 738 50.19 -111.06 14.98
CA ARG A 738 51.15 -110.61 13.96
C ARG A 738 52.31 -109.86 14.59
N ILE A 739 52.03 -108.90 15.47
CA ILE A 739 53.03 -108.17 16.27
C ILE A 739 52.48 -107.97 17.69
N GLU A 740 53.33 -108.05 18.69
CA GLU A 740 53.08 -107.63 20.06
C GLU A 740 54.27 -106.87 20.60
N GLY A 741 54.04 -105.72 21.24
CA GLY A 741 55.08 -104.95 21.92
C GLY A 741 54.49 -103.71 22.58
N SER A 742 55.27 -103.02 23.41
CA SER A 742 54.78 -101.83 24.13
C SER A 742 55.21 -100.53 23.45
N TYR A 743 54.40 -99.49 23.61
CA TYR A 743 54.76 -98.10 23.30
C TYR A 743 54.91 -97.26 24.56
N ILE A 744 55.82 -96.30 24.53
CA ILE A 744 55.88 -95.17 25.46
C ILE A 744 55.90 -93.89 24.59
N ALA A 745 54.81 -93.12 24.62
CA ALA A 745 54.61 -91.91 23.82
C ALA A 745 54.98 -92.07 22.34
N ASP A 746 54.30 -92.99 21.64
CA ASP A 746 54.55 -93.41 20.23
C ASP A 746 55.89 -94.10 19.93
N ARG A 747 56.81 -94.20 20.89
CA ARG A 747 58.09 -94.92 20.70
C ARG A 747 57.95 -96.37 21.12
N GLN A 748 58.37 -97.29 20.25
CA GLN A 748 58.45 -98.71 20.57
C GLN A 748 59.41 -98.89 21.76
N SER A 749 58.99 -99.65 22.78
CA SER A 749 59.77 -99.89 23.99
C SER A 749 59.61 -101.35 24.45
N GLY A 750 60.69 -101.93 24.96
CA GLY A 750 60.77 -103.33 25.37
C GLY A 750 60.85 -104.31 24.19
N ASP A 751 60.46 -105.55 24.44
CA ASP A 751 60.49 -106.63 23.45
C ASP A 751 59.30 -106.56 22.50
N TRP A 752 59.60 -106.47 21.20
CA TRP A 752 58.65 -106.51 20.11
C TRP A 752 58.70 -107.87 19.40
N GLN A 753 57.67 -108.67 19.61
CA GLN A 753 57.53 -110.03 19.07
C GLN A 753 56.75 -110.02 17.76
N PHE A 754 57.32 -110.63 16.72
CA PHE A 754 56.73 -110.72 15.37
C PHE A 754 56.39 -112.16 15.03
N PHE A 755 55.21 -112.39 14.47
CA PHE A 755 54.64 -113.72 14.24
C PHE A 755 54.19 -113.89 12.79
N ASP A 756 54.29 -115.11 12.25
CA ASP A 756 53.78 -115.44 10.93
C ASP A 756 52.26 -115.63 10.91
N GLN A 757 51.70 -115.85 9.72
CA GLN A 757 50.26 -116.03 9.52
C GLN A 757 49.68 -117.31 10.17
N PHE A 758 50.54 -118.17 10.74
CA PHE A 758 50.18 -119.40 11.44
C PHE A 758 50.44 -119.30 12.96
N GLY A 759 50.75 -118.10 13.48
CA GLY A 759 50.98 -117.85 14.89
C GLY A 759 52.38 -118.24 15.39
N LYS A 760 53.32 -118.61 14.51
CA LYS A 760 54.69 -118.95 14.91
C LYS A 760 55.54 -117.68 15.07
N LEU A 761 56.25 -117.56 16.19
CA LEU A 761 57.21 -116.48 16.42
C LEU A 761 58.34 -116.53 15.38
N ILE A 762 58.53 -115.43 14.64
CA ILE A 762 59.57 -115.23 13.64
C ILE A 762 60.83 -114.61 14.29
N LYS A 763 60.63 -113.51 15.02
CA LYS A 763 61.71 -112.72 15.63
C LYS A 763 61.20 -111.94 16.84
N THR A 764 62.13 -111.57 17.72
CA THR A 764 61.92 -110.57 18.78
C THR A 764 62.94 -109.46 18.58
N GLU A 765 62.51 -108.20 18.57
CA GLU A 765 63.36 -107.02 18.47
C GLU A 765 63.26 -106.22 19.77
N HIS A 766 64.39 -105.87 20.37
CA HIS A 766 64.42 -105.12 21.63
C HIS A 766 64.60 -103.62 21.35
N HIS A 767 63.74 -102.79 21.93
CA HIS A 767 63.77 -101.33 21.77
C HIS A 767 63.95 -100.65 23.14
N ASN A 768 65.00 -99.82 23.25
CA ASN A 768 65.37 -99.07 24.46
C ASN A 768 64.48 -97.85 24.70
#